data_AF-A0A519F756-F1
#
_entry.id   AF-A0A519F756-F1
#
_cell.length_a   1.000
_cell.length_b   1.000
_cell.length_c   1.000
_cell.angle_alpha   90.00
_cell.angle_beta   90.00
_cell.angle_gamma   90.00
#
_symmetry.space_group_name_H-M   'P 1'
#
loop_
_entity.id
_entity.type
_entity.pdbx_description
1 polymer ?
#
loop_
_entity_poly.entity_id
_entity_poly.type
_entity_poly.pdbx_seq_one_letter_code
_entity_poly.pdbx_strand_id
1 'polypeptide(L)'
;QALQVLLTTATQLDGSVTQAPNGAVGWGVVNLERAMRGPGQLLGTFNATLGAGQTDVWSNNISDQALIQRQAEDTAEQAAWQQTLVSRGWQNGVASTASQQDQTDYAVGTARAAAAAQRQYQGSLIKSGAGRLILEGNNTYRGDTQVNGGVLSVNGSLASAVQVNAGGTLGGNGQVGNLTALSGGQVAPGNSIGTLQVNGDVTFAPGSTYAVELSPTASDRIVATGSATVSGANMTLALDPTPLALNATPGRTLVGRQYNVLQAANGVNGQFAAVTSNYAFLGGRLDYAANGVALNIERTAAFDSVAQTPNQAAVASAAEQLGAGNAVYENLLLAPSAASARESFQQLSGEIYPAVATQLINDSRYVRDAVGERLGASVFGADANTAAQDNVWFKALGAWGKTDSRSDTAGYTSSISGVLAGVDGDVGDDTRLGLVGGYSDSSVNMGSGTHSRASVDSYHLGAYLGHEIGAWRLTLGGAYSWHRIDGKRDVQVGDASGREKTKHDAQTAQVFTEAAYRIQLQPAVLEPFANLAYVHLGTDRFSEKGDAAALASGSDTREAVLGTLGVRALKTVAINDHQKLDLSGSLGWQHNLSDTDSEQHMAFAAGGSRFGIESSPLVRDAALVGAHARMALSREASVSLDYNGQLASREKSHGIGLSLNWQF
;
A
#
# COMPACT_ATOMS: atom_id res chain seq x y z
N GLN A 1 45.26 -9.27 7.19
CA GLN A 1 44.58 -8.07 6.64
C GLN A 1 44.83 -6.84 7.51
N ALA A 2 44.48 -6.83 8.79
CA ALA A 2 44.76 -5.68 9.69
C ALA A 2 46.24 -5.24 9.68
N LEU A 3 47.18 -6.19 9.76
CA LEU A 3 48.61 -5.89 9.62
C LEU A 3 48.94 -5.17 8.31
N GLN A 4 48.44 -5.68 7.18
CA GLN A 4 48.67 -5.06 5.87
C GLN A 4 48.11 -3.65 5.80
N VAL A 5 46.90 -3.41 6.34
CA VAL A 5 46.34 -2.06 6.40
C VAL A 5 47.27 -1.15 7.20
N LEU A 6 47.68 -1.55 8.41
CA LEU A 6 48.57 -0.75 9.26
C LEU A 6 49.94 -0.45 8.61
N LEU A 7 50.51 -1.42 7.90
CA LEU A 7 51.78 -1.23 7.17
C LEU A 7 51.60 -0.25 6.00
N THR A 8 50.55 -0.45 5.20
CA THR A 8 50.35 0.31 3.96
C THR A 8 49.79 1.71 4.16
N THR A 9 49.35 2.04 5.38
CA THR A 9 48.93 3.39 5.75
C THR A 9 49.97 4.14 6.57
N ALA A 10 51.12 3.53 6.87
CA ALA A 10 52.20 4.14 7.61
C ALA A 10 52.78 5.38 6.89
N THR A 11 53.38 6.26 7.68
CA THR A 11 54.08 7.45 7.21
C THR A 11 55.56 7.40 7.55
N GLN A 12 56.38 8.04 6.73
CA GLN A 12 57.78 8.32 7.06
C GLN A 12 57.87 9.27 8.26
N LEU A 13 59.08 9.46 8.80
CA LEU A 13 59.32 10.35 9.94
C LEU A 13 59.00 11.82 9.65
N ASP A 14 59.00 12.22 8.37
CA ASP A 14 58.60 13.56 7.90
C ASP A 14 57.08 13.71 7.69
N GLY A 15 56.30 12.65 7.97
CA GLY A 15 54.85 12.63 7.81
C GLY A 15 54.36 12.28 6.40
N SER A 16 55.25 12.11 5.41
CA SER A 16 54.88 11.68 4.06
C SER A 16 54.38 10.22 4.04
N VAL A 17 53.49 9.89 3.10
CA VAL A 17 52.94 8.52 2.97
C VAL A 17 54.04 7.56 2.52
N THR A 18 54.22 6.45 3.24
CA THR A 18 55.18 5.41 2.86
C THR A 18 54.69 4.64 1.63
N GLN A 19 55.38 4.82 0.49
CA GLN A 19 55.09 4.06 -0.73
C GLN A 19 55.68 2.65 -0.71
N ALA A 20 56.77 2.43 0.02
CA ALA A 20 57.40 1.13 0.18
C ALA A 20 58.36 1.14 1.38
N PRO A 21 58.63 -0.02 2.00
CA PRO A 21 59.55 -0.08 3.13
C PRO A 21 61.00 0.20 2.68
N ASN A 22 61.79 0.82 3.55
CA ASN A 22 63.21 1.08 3.31
C ASN A 22 64.09 0.52 4.43
N GLY A 23 65.41 0.47 4.21
CA GLY A 23 66.37 -0.08 5.19
C GLY A 23 66.56 0.76 6.45
N ALA A 24 66.12 2.02 6.47
CA ALA A 24 66.33 2.92 7.61
C ALA A 24 65.20 2.84 8.65
N VAL A 25 63.94 2.83 8.20
CA VAL A 25 62.76 2.87 9.07
C VAL A 25 61.70 1.82 8.70
N GLY A 26 62.00 0.93 7.76
CA GLY A 26 61.02 -0.02 7.24
C GLY A 26 59.82 0.72 6.68
N TRP A 27 58.62 0.38 7.17
CA TRP A 27 57.37 1.04 6.79
C TRP A 27 57.16 2.42 7.43
N GLY A 28 57.94 2.78 8.46
CA GLY A 28 57.76 4.01 9.22
C GLY A 28 56.76 3.89 10.37
N VAL A 29 56.06 4.99 10.68
CA VAL A 29 55.16 5.11 11.83
C VAL A 29 53.73 4.79 11.42
N VAL A 30 53.05 3.93 12.19
CA VAL A 30 51.64 3.57 11.96
C VAL A 30 50.75 4.80 12.05
N ASN A 31 49.90 5.00 11.04
CA ASN A 31 48.87 6.04 11.04
C ASN A 31 47.48 5.40 11.14
N LEU A 32 46.90 5.42 12.34
CA LEU A 32 45.61 4.80 12.63
C LEU A 32 44.43 5.51 11.94
N GLU A 33 44.49 6.84 11.82
CA GLU A 33 43.45 7.61 11.12
C GLU A 33 43.35 7.17 9.65
N ARG A 34 44.50 7.04 8.97
CA ARG A 34 44.55 6.49 7.62
C ARG A 34 44.14 5.03 7.58
N ALA A 35 44.53 4.21 8.55
CA ALA A 35 44.14 2.80 8.61
C ALA A 35 42.62 2.60 8.70
N MET A 36 41.91 3.51 9.37
CA MET A 36 40.43 3.49 9.44
C MET A 36 39.75 3.82 8.10
N ARG A 37 40.48 4.38 7.13
CA ARG A 37 39.98 4.71 5.77
C ARG A 37 40.25 3.61 4.73
N GLY A 38 40.60 2.40 5.18
CA GLY A 38 40.97 1.26 4.33
C GLY A 38 42.48 1.14 4.07
N PRO A 39 42.92 0.16 3.26
CA PRO A 39 44.33 -0.02 2.93
C PRO A 39 44.89 1.16 2.12
N GLY A 40 46.20 1.43 2.22
CA GLY A 40 46.87 2.38 1.33
C GLY A 40 47.49 1.71 0.10
N GLN A 41 47.71 0.39 0.18
CA GLN A 41 48.26 -0.43 -0.90
C GLN A 41 47.80 -1.89 -0.80
N LEU A 42 47.83 -2.60 -1.92
CA LEU A 42 47.62 -4.05 -1.97
C LEU A 42 48.97 -4.75 -2.17
N LEU A 43 49.41 -5.50 -1.16
CA LEU A 43 50.69 -6.26 -1.15
C LEU A 43 50.52 -7.69 -1.71
N GLY A 44 49.45 -7.91 -2.46
CA GLY A 44 49.02 -9.18 -3.02
C GLY A 44 47.49 -9.16 -3.18
N THR A 45 46.87 -10.33 -3.21
CA THR A 45 45.41 -10.44 -3.24
C THR A 45 44.78 -10.09 -1.89
N PHE A 46 43.90 -9.11 -1.87
CA PHE A 46 43.14 -8.69 -0.70
C PHE A 46 41.69 -9.17 -0.82
N ASN A 47 41.27 -10.04 0.10
CA ASN A 47 39.90 -10.58 0.14
C ASN A 47 39.02 -9.77 1.10
N ALA A 48 38.25 -8.81 0.59
CA ALA A 48 37.26 -8.07 1.37
C ALA A 48 35.97 -8.90 1.51
N THR A 49 35.82 -9.62 2.63
CA THR A 49 34.62 -10.43 2.93
C THR A 49 33.70 -9.69 3.90
N LEU A 50 32.54 -9.24 3.43
CA LEU A 50 31.56 -8.50 4.24
C LEU A 50 30.26 -9.28 4.37
N GLY A 51 29.75 -9.43 5.59
CA GLY A 51 28.48 -10.10 5.88
C GLY A 51 27.25 -9.28 5.45
N ALA A 52 26.08 -9.91 5.46
CA ALA A 52 24.81 -9.21 5.18
C ALA A 52 24.60 -8.03 6.14
N GLY A 53 24.13 -6.90 5.61
CA GLY A 53 23.94 -5.65 6.36
C GLY A 53 25.22 -4.89 6.71
N GLN A 54 26.41 -5.44 6.43
CA GLN A 54 27.68 -4.73 6.63
C GLN A 54 28.01 -3.83 5.44
N THR A 55 28.48 -2.62 5.74
CA THR A 55 29.05 -1.69 4.77
C THR A 55 30.42 -1.23 5.25
N ASP A 56 31.41 -1.22 4.36
CA ASP A 56 32.74 -0.66 4.61
C ASP A 56 33.10 0.37 3.53
N VAL A 57 33.78 1.45 3.91
CA VAL A 57 34.13 2.58 3.02
C VAL A 57 35.64 2.75 3.02
N TRP A 58 36.26 2.58 1.87
CA TRP A 58 37.68 2.83 1.66
C TRP A 58 37.87 4.12 0.87
N SER A 59 38.30 5.16 1.58
CA SER A 59 38.54 6.49 1.04
C SER A 59 40.02 6.80 0.78
N ASN A 60 40.93 5.90 1.15
CA ASN A 60 42.32 5.99 0.75
C ASN A 60 42.50 5.73 -0.76
N ASN A 61 43.51 6.37 -1.35
CA ASN A 61 44.07 5.92 -2.62
C ASN A 61 44.81 4.60 -2.38
N ILE A 62 44.58 3.61 -3.25
CA ILE A 62 45.15 2.27 -3.11
C ILE A 62 46.06 1.97 -4.30
N SER A 63 47.36 1.75 -4.04
CA SER A 63 48.33 1.38 -5.07
C SER A 63 48.93 -0.01 -4.84
N ASP A 64 49.89 -0.42 -5.67
CA ASP A 64 50.74 -1.60 -5.44
C ASP A 64 52.25 -1.25 -5.56
N GLN A 65 52.61 -0.01 -5.21
CA GLN A 65 53.97 0.53 -5.35
C GLN A 65 55.03 -0.29 -4.61
N ALA A 66 54.71 -0.79 -3.41
CA ALA A 66 55.61 -1.68 -2.67
C ALA A 66 55.90 -2.99 -3.42
N LEU A 67 54.94 -3.52 -4.19
CA LEU A 67 55.19 -4.69 -5.03
C LEU A 67 56.03 -4.36 -6.26
N ILE A 68 55.85 -3.17 -6.85
CA ILE A 68 56.71 -2.66 -7.93
C ILE A 68 58.16 -2.56 -7.44
N GLN A 69 58.37 -1.96 -6.26
CA GLN A 69 59.71 -1.88 -5.67
C GLN A 69 60.26 -3.28 -5.38
N ARG A 70 59.47 -4.17 -4.78
CA ARG A 70 59.94 -5.54 -4.50
C ARG A 70 60.32 -6.29 -5.76
N GLN A 71 59.59 -6.09 -6.86
CA GLN A 71 59.94 -6.67 -8.17
C GLN A 71 61.30 -6.17 -8.65
N ALA A 72 61.56 -4.87 -8.52
CA ALA A 72 62.86 -4.29 -8.89
C ALA A 72 64.00 -4.81 -8.01
N GLU A 73 63.78 -4.91 -6.69
CA GLU A 73 64.74 -5.48 -5.74
C GLU A 73 65.05 -6.95 -6.04
N ASP A 74 64.03 -7.79 -6.22
CA ASP A 74 64.21 -9.20 -6.57
C ASP A 74 64.95 -9.37 -7.91
N THR A 75 64.66 -8.51 -8.88
CA THR A 75 65.36 -8.52 -10.18
C THR A 75 66.84 -8.18 -10.01
N ALA A 76 67.16 -7.18 -9.18
CA ALA A 76 68.54 -6.80 -8.89
C ALA A 76 69.28 -7.88 -8.08
N GLU A 77 68.63 -8.47 -7.07
CA GLU A 77 69.15 -9.59 -6.28
C GLU A 77 69.42 -10.80 -7.17
N GLN A 78 68.51 -11.12 -8.11
CA GLN A 78 68.69 -12.19 -9.06
C GLN A 78 69.88 -11.93 -9.99
N ALA A 79 70.04 -10.71 -10.50
CA ALA A 79 71.19 -10.33 -11.31
C ALA A 79 72.52 -10.47 -10.55
N ALA A 80 72.57 -10.01 -9.29
CA ALA A 80 73.72 -10.17 -8.42
C ALA A 80 74.02 -11.64 -8.10
N TRP A 81 72.98 -12.45 -7.90
CA TRP A 81 73.12 -13.88 -7.67
C TRP A 81 73.72 -14.59 -8.89
N GLN A 82 73.29 -14.25 -10.11
CA GLN A 82 73.89 -14.78 -11.34
C GLN A 82 75.38 -14.43 -11.46
N GLN A 83 75.77 -13.21 -11.10
CA GLN A 83 77.19 -12.82 -11.06
C GLN A 83 77.97 -13.61 -10.00
N THR A 84 77.36 -13.91 -8.85
CA THR A 84 77.97 -14.73 -7.80
C THR A 84 78.19 -16.16 -8.29
N LEU A 85 77.19 -16.76 -8.94
CA LEU A 85 77.30 -18.10 -9.53
C LEU A 85 78.46 -18.18 -10.54
N VAL A 86 78.62 -17.17 -11.39
CA VAL A 86 79.72 -17.11 -12.37
C VAL A 86 81.07 -16.92 -11.68
N SER A 87 81.20 -15.92 -10.82
CA SER A 87 82.49 -15.57 -10.18
C SER A 87 83.02 -16.64 -9.25
N ARG A 88 82.14 -17.43 -8.64
CA ARG A 88 82.49 -18.55 -7.76
C ARG A 88 82.53 -19.90 -8.46
N GLY A 89 82.17 -19.98 -9.75
CA GLY A 89 82.12 -21.23 -10.51
C GLY A 89 81.02 -22.20 -10.08
N TRP A 90 79.94 -21.69 -9.48
CA TRP A 90 78.83 -22.48 -8.93
C TRP A 90 77.68 -22.75 -9.92
N GLN A 91 77.88 -22.45 -11.20
CA GLN A 91 76.83 -22.57 -12.23
C GLN A 91 76.26 -23.99 -12.37
N ASN A 92 77.05 -25.01 -12.02
CA ASN A 92 76.67 -26.43 -12.04
C ASN A 92 76.49 -27.01 -10.63
N GLY A 93 76.28 -26.15 -9.63
CA GLY A 93 76.24 -26.53 -8.23
C GLY A 93 77.56 -26.28 -7.49
N VAL A 94 77.47 -26.38 -6.17
CA VAL A 94 78.63 -26.31 -5.25
C VAL A 94 79.23 -27.70 -5.08
N ALA A 95 80.57 -27.80 -5.07
CA ALA A 95 81.28 -29.06 -4.84
C ALA A 95 81.04 -29.61 -3.41
N SER A 96 80.99 -30.94 -3.26
CA SER A 96 80.78 -31.59 -1.95
C SER A 96 81.91 -31.31 -0.94
N THR A 97 83.08 -30.88 -1.42
CA THR A 97 84.24 -30.48 -0.60
C THR A 97 84.32 -28.98 -0.34
N ALA A 98 83.36 -28.19 -0.82
CA ALA A 98 83.34 -26.74 -0.59
C ALA A 98 83.17 -26.41 0.90
N SER A 99 83.57 -25.20 1.31
CA SER A 99 83.42 -24.77 2.69
C SER A 99 81.95 -24.76 3.11
N GLN A 100 81.67 -24.92 4.40
CA GLN A 100 80.30 -24.86 4.92
C GLN A 100 79.64 -23.50 4.65
N GLN A 101 80.44 -22.43 4.61
CA GLN A 101 79.98 -21.10 4.23
C GLN A 101 79.52 -21.06 2.77
N ASP A 102 80.32 -21.58 1.83
CA ASP A 102 79.97 -21.61 0.40
C ASP A 102 78.73 -22.48 0.14
N GLN A 103 78.60 -23.62 0.82
CA GLN A 103 77.40 -24.46 0.76
C GLN A 103 76.15 -23.72 1.26
N THR A 104 76.29 -22.94 2.34
CA THR A 104 75.21 -22.14 2.92
C THR A 104 74.83 -20.98 1.99
N ASP A 105 75.81 -20.23 1.48
CA ASP A 105 75.59 -19.11 0.58
C ASP A 105 74.94 -19.58 -0.73
N TYR A 106 75.37 -20.73 -1.26
CA TYR A 106 74.74 -21.36 -2.42
C TYR A 106 73.30 -21.78 -2.15
N ALA A 107 73.04 -22.44 -1.02
CA ALA A 107 71.69 -22.85 -0.64
C ALA A 107 70.77 -21.64 -0.45
N VAL A 108 71.23 -20.59 0.24
CA VAL A 108 70.47 -19.35 0.48
C VAL A 108 70.21 -18.60 -0.81
N GLY A 109 71.21 -18.40 -1.66
CA GLY A 109 71.07 -17.72 -2.95
C GLY A 109 70.10 -18.45 -3.88
N THR A 110 70.23 -19.78 -3.97
CA THR A 110 69.32 -20.62 -4.76
C THR A 110 67.89 -20.58 -4.22
N ALA A 111 67.71 -20.65 -2.90
CA ALA A 111 66.40 -20.57 -2.27
C ALA A 111 65.74 -19.20 -2.49
N ARG A 112 66.50 -18.10 -2.40
CA ARG A 112 66.00 -16.74 -2.70
C ARG A 112 65.57 -16.59 -4.15
N ALA A 113 66.39 -17.06 -5.09
CA ALA A 113 66.06 -17.03 -6.51
C ALA A 113 64.79 -17.84 -6.83
N ALA A 114 64.65 -19.03 -6.23
CA ALA A 114 63.45 -19.84 -6.35
C ALA A 114 62.21 -19.15 -5.75
N ALA A 115 62.35 -18.49 -4.60
CA ALA A 115 61.25 -17.76 -3.97
C ALA A 115 60.81 -16.54 -4.79
N ALA A 116 61.75 -15.79 -5.38
CA ALA A 116 61.46 -14.66 -6.26
C ALA A 116 60.70 -15.12 -7.53
N ALA A 117 61.09 -16.25 -8.12
CA ALA A 117 60.44 -16.80 -9.31
C ALA A 117 58.97 -17.18 -9.11
N GLN A 118 58.53 -17.44 -7.87
CA GLN A 118 57.15 -17.81 -7.53
C GLN A 118 56.32 -16.63 -7.02
N ARG A 119 56.91 -15.44 -6.87
CA ARG A 119 56.23 -14.28 -6.26
C ARG A 119 55.29 -13.59 -7.25
N GLN A 120 54.09 -13.25 -6.79
CA GLN A 120 53.19 -12.35 -7.51
C GLN A 120 53.46 -10.90 -7.15
N TYR A 121 53.70 -10.06 -8.16
CA TYR A 121 54.06 -8.65 -8.00
C TYR A 121 52.92 -7.69 -8.32
N GLN A 122 51.68 -8.16 -8.24
CA GLN A 122 50.49 -7.36 -8.47
C GLN A 122 49.56 -7.43 -7.26
N GLY A 123 49.06 -6.26 -6.87
CA GLY A 123 47.98 -6.17 -5.91
C GLY A 123 46.64 -6.40 -6.60
N SER A 124 45.77 -7.21 -6.02
CA SER A 124 44.43 -7.50 -6.54
C SER A 124 43.38 -7.48 -5.45
N LEU A 125 42.11 -7.25 -5.80
CA LEU A 125 41.01 -7.18 -4.85
C LEU A 125 39.96 -8.25 -5.17
N ILE A 126 39.51 -8.98 -4.15
CA ILE A 126 38.33 -9.83 -4.23
C ILE A 126 37.31 -9.31 -3.23
N LYS A 127 36.16 -8.85 -3.73
CA LYS A 127 34.99 -8.54 -2.92
C LYS A 127 34.11 -9.78 -2.83
N SER A 128 33.86 -10.26 -1.61
CA SER A 128 33.01 -11.42 -1.32
C SER A 128 32.03 -11.13 -0.17
N GLY A 129 31.10 -12.06 0.05
CA GLY A 129 30.04 -11.94 1.05
C GLY A 129 28.95 -10.93 0.66
N ALA A 130 27.79 -11.00 1.32
CA ALA A 130 26.59 -10.25 0.93
C ALA A 130 26.65 -8.73 1.22
N GLY A 131 27.64 -8.25 1.97
CA GLY A 131 27.77 -6.84 2.33
C GLY A 131 28.25 -5.93 1.19
N ARG A 132 28.39 -4.64 1.48
CA ARG A 132 28.75 -3.59 0.52
C ARG A 132 30.14 -2.99 0.83
N LEU A 133 31.01 -2.95 -0.19
CA LEU A 133 32.28 -2.24 -0.13
C LEU A 133 32.19 -1.00 -1.02
N ILE A 134 32.59 0.15 -0.50
CA ILE A 134 32.62 1.42 -1.25
C ILE A 134 34.07 1.86 -1.43
N LEU A 135 34.49 2.12 -2.66
CA LEU A 135 35.79 2.68 -3.01
C LEU A 135 35.62 4.14 -3.46
N GLU A 136 36.15 5.08 -2.68
CA GLU A 136 36.06 6.53 -2.97
C GLU A 136 37.39 7.10 -3.47
N GLY A 137 38.51 6.46 -3.14
CA GLY A 137 39.84 6.93 -3.54
C GLY A 137 40.21 6.61 -4.99
N ASN A 138 41.40 7.07 -5.39
CA ASN A 138 42.03 6.69 -6.64
C ASN A 138 42.81 5.37 -6.46
N ASN A 139 42.29 4.31 -7.05
CA ASN A 139 42.84 2.96 -6.94
C ASN A 139 43.62 2.61 -8.21
N THR A 140 44.94 2.50 -8.08
CA THR A 140 45.88 2.33 -9.19
C THR A 140 46.63 0.99 -9.13
N TYR A 141 46.22 0.06 -8.27
CA TYR A 141 46.76 -1.29 -8.27
C TYR A 141 46.46 -2.00 -9.60
N ARG A 142 47.39 -2.86 -10.04
CA ARG A 142 47.40 -3.37 -11.41
C ARG A 142 46.71 -4.72 -11.60
N GLY A 143 46.54 -5.50 -10.54
CA GLY A 143 45.86 -6.80 -10.60
C GLY A 143 44.33 -6.65 -10.60
N ASP A 144 43.65 -7.63 -11.18
CA ASP A 144 42.20 -7.58 -11.38
C ASP A 144 41.39 -7.47 -10.08
N THR A 145 40.21 -6.88 -10.21
CA THR A 145 39.20 -6.82 -9.16
C THR A 145 38.07 -7.79 -9.44
N GLN A 146 37.86 -8.77 -8.56
CA GLN A 146 36.76 -9.73 -8.67
C GLN A 146 35.65 -9.39 -7.69
N VAL A 147 34.41 -9.36 -8.17
CA VAL A 147 33.21 -9.19 -7.35
C VAL A 147 32.47 -10.52 -7.30
N ASN A 148 32.72 -11.29 -6.25
CA ASN A 148 32.21 -12.66 -6.05
C ASN A 148 30.95 -12.70 -5.16
N GLY A 149 30.52 -11.57 -4.61
CA GLY A 149 29.35 -11.50 -3.75
C GLY A 149 29.07 -10.09 -3.23
N GLY A 150 27.79 -9.79 -3.04
CA GLY A 150 27.33 -8.50 -2.51
C GLY A 150 27.68 -7.36 -3.47
N VAL A 151 27.87 -6.15 -2.93
CA VAL A 151 28.07 -4.95 -3.76
C VAL A 151 29.49 -4.41 -3.64
N LEU A 152 30.12 -4.14 -4.78
CA LEU A 152 31.27 -3.24 -4.89
C LEU A 152 30.78 -1.93 -5.53
N SER A 153 30.86 -0.82 -4.80
CA SER A 153 30.51 0.52 -5.29
C SER A 153 31.79 1.30 -5.57
N VAL A 154 32.04 1.70 -6.80
CA VAL A 154 33.18 2.53 -7.16
C VAL A 154 32.69 3.96 -7.38
N ASN A 155 32.99 4.84 -6.41
CA ASN A 155 32.67 6.27 -6.48
C ASN A 155 33.90 7.12 -6.82
N GLY A 156 35.11 6.58 -6.59
CA GLY A 156 36.38 7.14 -7.04
C GLY A 156 36.81 6.62 -8.41
N SER A 157 38.08 6.20 -8.51
CA SER A 157 38.59 5.54 -9.72
C SER A 157 39.21 4.19 -9.39
N LEU A 158 39.10 3.25 -10.32
CA LEU A 158 39.67 1.92 -10.24
C LEU A 158 40.31 1.56 -11.58
N ALA A 159 41.64 1.60 -11.66
CA ALA A 159 42.34 1.38 -12.91
C ALA A 159 42.34 -0.10 -13.37
N SER A 160 42.23 -1.04 -12.43
CA SER A 160 42.22 -2.47 -12.73
C SER A 160 40.97 -2.90 -13.50
N ALA A 161 41.08 -4.02 -14.21
CA ALA A 161 39.91 -4.67 -14.79
C ALA A 161 38.99 -5.21 -13.69
N VAL A 162 37.69 -5.12 -13.90
CA VAL A 162 36.65 -5.60 -12.98
C VAL A 162 35.92 -6.76 -13.61
N GLN A 163 35.91 -7.90 -12.91
CA GLN A 163 35.10 -9.07 -13.23
C GLN A 163 34.00 -9.22 -12.19
N VAL A 164 32.74 -9.20 -12.63
CA VAL A 164 31.57 -9.44 -11.79
C VAL A 164 31.11 -10.87 -11.99
N ASN A 165 31.24 -11.67 -10.94
CA ASN A 165 30.87 -13.08 -10.91
C ASN A 165 29.44 -13.26 -10.38
N ALA A 166 28.94 -14.49 -10.44
CA ALA A 166 27.60 -14.84 -9.95
C ALA A 166 27.38 -14.39 -8.49
N GLY A 167 26.30 -13.64 -8.25
CA GLY A 167 25.96 -13.10 -6.93
C GLY A 167 26.72 -11.83 -6.53
N GLY A 168 27.61 -11.34 -7.38
CA GLY A 168 28.25 -10.03 -7.25
C GLY A 168 27.51 -8.93 -8.02
N THR A 169 27.57 -7.72 -7.48
CA THR A 169 27.06 -6.50 -8.11
C THR A 169 28.15 -5.44 -8.13
N LEU A 170 28.45 -4.89 -9.31
CA LEU A 170 29.22 -3.65 -9.44
C LEU A 170 28.25 -2.48 -9.53
N GLY A 171 28.48 -1.43 -8.73
CA GLY A 171 27.78 -0.16 -8.88
C GLY A 171 28.69 1.04 -8.61
N GLY A 172 28.09 2.17 -8.27
CA GLY A 172 28.77 3.45 -8.09
C GLY A 172 28.82 4.29 -9.36
N ASN A 173 29.24 5.55 -9.20
CA ASN A 173 29.24 6.59 -10.23
C ASN A 173 30.65 7.05 -10.65
N GLY A 174 31.66 6.26 -10.31
CA GLY A 174 33.07 6.56 -10.55
C GLY A 174 33.57 6.02 -11.89
N GLN A 175 34.88 5.74 -11.93
CA GLN A 175 35.56 5.17 -13.09
C GLN A 175 36.13 3.79 -12.79
N VAL A 176 35.97 2.83 -13.70
CA VAL A 176 36.62 1.51 -13.65
C VAL A 176 37.45 1.26 -14.92
N GLY A 177 38.37 0.30 -14.89
CA GLY A 177 39.04 -0.24 -16.08
C GLY A 177 38.10 -1.10 -16.92
N ASN A 178 38.64 -2.08 -17.67
CA ASN A 178 37.80 -3.02 -18.42
C ASN A 178 36.75 -3.68 -17.51
N LEU A 179 35.51 -3.80 -17.98
CA LEU A 179 34.41 -4.37 -17.22
C LEU A 179 33.91 -5.65 -17.89
N THR A 180 33.86 -6.75 -17.14
CA THR A 180 33.25 -8.01 -17.58
C THR A 180 32.22 -8.49 -16.55
N ALA A 181 30.95 -8.55 -16.93
CA ALA A 181 29.90 -9.19 -16.15
C ALA A 181 29.66 -10.60 -16.68
N LEU A 182 29.90 -11.61 -15.83
CA LEU A 182 29.66 -13.01 -16.14
C LEU A 182 28.23 -13.42 -15.78
N SER A 183 27.86 -14.65 -16.14
CA SER A 183 26.53 -15.20 -15.83
C SER A 183 26.21 -15.08 -14.33
N GLY A 184 25.02 -14.54 -14.01
CA GLY A 184 24.59 -14.25 -12.64
C GLY A 184 25.24 -13.03 -11.98
N GLY A 185 26.17 -12.34 -12.66
CA GLY A 185 26.75 -11.08 -12.22
C GLY A 185 25.90 -9.88 -12.66
N GLN A 186 25.86 -8.84 -11.83
CA GLN A 186 25.06 -7.63 -12.06
C GLN A 186 25.91 -6.37 -12.14
N VAL A 187 25.56 -5.47 -13.06
CA VAL A 187 26.09 -4.09 -13.08
C VAL A 187 24.93 -3.13 -12.87
N ALA A 188 25.01 -2.28 -11.85
CA ALA A 188 24.00 -1.31 -11.46
C ALA A 188 24.69 0.06 -11.24
N PRO A 189 24.94 0.85 -12.30
CA PRO A 189 25.60 2.15 -12.21
C PRO A 189 24.92 3.11 -11.25
N GLY A 190 25.70 4.07 -10.76
CA GLY A 190 25.21 5.11 -9.87
C GLY A 190 25.17 4.72 -8.40
N ASN A 191 24.74 5.69 -7.59
CA ASN A 191 24.14 5.44 -6.29
C ASN A 191 22.63 5.73 -6.39
N SER A 192 22.02 5.36 -7.54
CA SER A 192 20.60 5.50 -7.86
C SER A 192 20.13 6.97 -7.88
N ILE A 193 20.31 7.77 -8.94
CA ILE A 193 20.68 7.50 -10.34
C ILE A 193 22.08 8.05 -10.68
N GLY A 194 22.86 7.38 -11.55
CA GLY A 194 24.17 7.90 -11.97
C GLY A 194 24.85 7.24 -13.18
N THR A 195 26.01 7.78 -13.55
CA THR A 195 26.82 7.26 -14.66
C THR A 195 28.07 6.55 -14.15
N LEU A 196 28.33 5.34 -14.64
CA LEU A 196 29.59 4.63 -14.44
C LEU A 196 30.48 4.78 -15.68
N GLN A 197 31.69 5.30 -15.48
CA GLN A 197 32.68 5.46 -16.55
C GLN A 197 33.54 4.20 -16.66
N VAL A 198 33.68 3.64 -17.86
CA VAL A 198 34.55 2.49 -18.12
C VAL A 198 35.69 2.94 -19.04
N ASN A 199 36.90 2.94 -18.51
CA ASN A 199 38.10 3.28 -19.27
C ASN A 199 38.64 2.05 -20.01
N GLY A 200 37.84 1.54 -20.93
CA GLY A 200 38.14 0.32 -21.66
C GLY A 200 36.88 -0.32 -22.23
N ASP A 201 36.94 -1.62 -22.48
CA ASP A 201 35.83 -2.40 -23.02
C ASP A 201 34.85 -2.82 -21.92
N VAL A 202 33.57 -2.95 -22.30
CA VAL A 202 32.50 -3.53 -21.47
C VAL A 202 32.03 -4.82 -22.10
N THR A 203 31.97 -5.90 -21.33
CA THR A 203 31.44 -7.19 -21.78
C THR A 203 30.34 -7.66 -20.85
N PHE A 204 29.18 -7.93 -21.41
CA PHE A 204 28.05 -8.58 -20.75
C PHE A 204 27.87 -9.99 -21.32
N ALA A 205 28.26 -11.00 -20.55
CA ALA A 205 28.12 -12.40 -20.93
C ALA A 205 26.66 -12.88 -20.86
N PRO A 206 26.29 -13.99 -21.54
CA PRO A 206 24.94 -14.55 -21.42
C PRO A 206 24.57 -14.82 -19.96
N GLY A 207 23.35 -14.44 -19.56
CA GLY A 207 22.86 -14.61 -18.19
C GLY A 207 23.38 -13.57 -17.16
N SER A 208 24.21 -12.61 -17.57
CA SER A 208 24.51 -11.43 -16.75
C SER A 208 23.34 -10.42 -16.78
N THR A 209 23.34 -9.46 -15.85
CA THR A 209 22.29 -8.43 -15.75
C THR A 209 22.87 -7.03 -15.77
N TYR A 210 22.31 -6.16 -16.61
CA TYR A 210 22.48 -4.71 -16.51
C TYR A 210 21.24 -4.09 -15.87
N ALA A 211 21.38 -3.59 -14.64
CA ALA A 211 20.29 -2.94 -13.92
C ALA A 211 20.32 -1.43 -14.15
N VAL A 212 19.17 -0.88 -14.56
CA VAL A 212 19.00 0.54 -14.86
C VAL A 212 17.87 1.09 -14.01
N GLU A 213 18.18 2.10 -13.21
CA GLU A 213 17.20 2.93 -12.52
C GLU A 213 16.91 4.21 -13.30
N LEU A 214 15.64 4.64 -13.27
CA LEU A 214 15.16 5.81 -14.01
C LEU A 214 14.32 6.73 -13.12
N SER A 215 14.35 8.01 -13.45
CA SER A 215 13.38 9.01 -13.00
C SER A 215 12.85 9.78 -14.21
N PRO A 216 11.82 10.62 -14.07
CA PRO A 216 11.34 11.47 -15.15
C PRO A 216 12.39 12.43 -15.73
N THR A 217 13.59 12.54 -15.15
CA THR A 217 14.65 13.45 -15.61
C THR A 217 16.01 12.79 -15.81
N ALA A 218 16.23 11.58 -15.30
CA ALA A 218 17.54 10.93 -15.33
C ALA A 218 17.43 9.42 -15.53
N SER A 219 18.54 8.79 -15.95
CA SER A 219 18.71 7.35 -16.01
C SER A 219 20.11 6.95 -15.58
N ASP A 220 20.23 5.72 -15.08
CA ASP A 220 21.55 5.11 -14.98
C ASP A 220 22.17 4.93 -16.35
N ARG A 221 23.50 5.01 -16.39
CA ARG A 221 24.23 4.94 -17.64
C ARG A 221 25.61 4.34 -17.47
N ILE A 222 26.05 3.58 -18.47
CA ILE A 222 27.45 3.21 -18.67
C ILE A 222 28.01 4.01 -19.85
N VAL A 223 29.19 4.60 -19.69
CA VAL A 223 29.94 5.21 -20.79
C VAL A 223 31.32 4.60 -20.86
N ALA A 224 31.60 3.91 -21.96
CA ALA A 224 32.85 3.21 -22.21
C ALA A 224 33.70 3.95 -23.25
N THR A 225 35.01 4.08 -22.96
CA THR A 225 36.00 4.58 -23.93
C THR A 225 36.39 3.51 -24.96
N GLY A 226 36.11 2.24 -24.69
CA GLY A 226 36.27 1.12 -25.60
C GLY A 226 34.97 0.72 -26.31
N SER A 227 34.88 -0.55 -26.66
CA SER A 227 33.71 -1.21 -27.24
C SER A 227 32.80 -1.80 -26.16
N ALA A 228 31.53 -2.02 -26.48
CA ALA A 228 30.63 -2.80 -25.64
C ALA A 228 30.19 -4.08 -26.36
N THR A 229 30.46 -5.24 -25.76
CA THR A 229 30.01 -6.55 -26.26
C THR A 229 28.87 -7.07 -25.38
N VAL A 230 27.70 -7.28 -25.96
CA VAL A 230 26.50 -7.78 -25.27
C VAL A 230 26.05 -9.10 -25.89
N SER A 231 26.20 -10.19 -25.15
CA SER A 231 25.93 -11.55 -25.64
C SER A 231 24.68 -12.15 -25.00
N GLY A 232 23.52 -11.49 -25.14
CA GLY A 232 22.26 -12.00 -24.58
C GLY A 232 22.14 -11.87 -23.06
N ALA A 233 22.73 -10.82 -22.49
CA ALA A 233 22.47 -10.42 -21.11
C ALA A 233 21.06 -9.84 -20.94
N ASN A 234 20.54 -9.82 -19.72
CA ASN A 234 19.24 -9.20 -19.42
C ASN A 234 19.42 -7.74 -18.99
N MET A 235 18.45 -6.90 -19.29
CA MET A 235 18.33 -5.56 -18.70
C MET A 235 17.15 -5.52 -17.74
N THR A 236 17.35 -5.03 -16.51
CA THR A 236 16.24 -4.79 -15.57
C THR A 236 15.92 -3.30 -15.51
N LEU A 237 14.64 -2.98 -15.56
CA LEU A 237 14.10 -1.64 -15.39
C LEU A 237 13.57 -1.47 -13.96
N ALA A 238 14.09 -0.48 -13.24
CA ALA A 238 13.55 -0.01 -11.98
C ALA A 238 13.38 1.52 -12.02
N LEU A 239 12.50 2.04 -11.17
CA LEU A 239 12.30 3.48 -11.02
C LEU A 239 12.83 3.93 -9.66
N ASP A 240 13.33 5.16 -9.62
CA ASP A 240 13.68 5.84 -8.37
C ASP A 240 12.47 5.80 -7.43
N PRO A 241 12.60 5.24 -6.21
CA PRO A 241 11.48 4.96 -5.31
C PRO A 241 10.86 6.22 -4.67
N THR A 242 11.15 7.43 -5.17
CA THR A 242 10.55 8.66 -4.66
C THR A 242 9.03 8.64 -4.88
N PRO A 243 8.20 8.54 -3.82
CA PRO A 243 6.76 8.43 -3.99
C PRO A 243 6.21 9.71 -4.62
N LEU A 244 5.42 9.55 -5.67
CA LEU A 244 4.75 10.67 -6.30
C LEU A 244 3.51 11.03 -5.48
N ALA A 245 3.61 12.06 -4.65
CA ALA A 245 2.48 12.50 -3.83
C ALA A 245 1.24 12.79 -4.69
N LEU A 246 0.04 12.41 -4.23
CA LEU A 246 -1.20 12.58 -5.01
C LEU A 246 -1.59 14.05 -5.21
N ASN A 247 -1.06 14.96 -4.40
CA ASN A 247 -1.23 16.42 -4.57
C ASN A 247 -0.14 17.05 -5.45
N ALA A 248 0.81 16.27 -5.96
CA ALA A 248 1.79 16.76 -6.90
C ALA A 248 1.12 17.05 -8.25
N THR A 249 1.68 18.01 -8.99
CA THR A 249 1.43 18.13 -10.42
C THR A 249 2.64 17.50 -11.10
N PRO A 250 2.61 16.18 -11.39
CA PRO A 250 3.75 15.53 -12.03
C PRO A 250 3.99 16.23 -13.37
N GLY A 251 5.07 17.01 -13.44
CA GLY A 251 5.33 17.81 -14.63
C GLY A 251 5.64 16.96 -15.86
N ARG A 252 5.94 15.67 -15.67
CA ARG A 252 6.55 14.78 -16.68
C ARG A 252 6.23 13.30 -16.40
N THR A 253 5.59 12.62 -17.36
CA THR A 253 5.42 11.16 -17.39
C THR A 253 6.71 10.44 -17.81
N LEU A 254 6.84 9.16 -17.42
CA LEU A 254 7.89 8.26 -17.89
C LEU A 254 7.58 7.65 -19.26
N VAL A 255 6.30 7.42 -19.55
CA VAL A 255 5.87 6.77 -20.80
C VAL A 255 6.23 7.63 -22.01
N GLY A 256 6.76 6.98 -23.05
CA GLY A 256 7.19 7.64 -24.29
C GLY A 256 8.56 8.32 -24.19
N ARG A 257 9.25 8.21 -23.05
CA ARG A 257 10.62 8.72 -22.92
C ARG A 257 11.65 7.73 -23.42
N GLN A 258 12.74 8.30 -23.93
CA GLN A 258 13.93 7.58 -24.32
C GLN A 258 15.11 8.00 -23.44
N TYR A 259 15.87 7.00 -22.96
CA TYR A 259 17.03 7.19 -22.11
C TYR A 259 18.25 6.52 -22.73
N ASN A 260 19.36 7.24 -22.83
CA ASN A 260 20.63 6.66 -23.27
C ASN A 260 21.29 5.94 -22.09
N VAL A 261 21.23 4.60 -22.11
CA VAL A 261 21.68 3.77 -20.98
C VAL A 261 23.08 3.21 -21.21
N LEU A 262 23.51 3.03 -22.45
CA LEU A 262 24.87 2.57 -22.77
C LEU A 262 25.48 3.40 -23.90
N GLN A 263 26.70 3.86 -23.73
CA GLN A 263 27.51 4.44 -24.79
C GLN A 263 28.88 3.77 -24.83
N ALA A 264 29.36 3.44 -26.02
CA ALA A 264 30.69 2.86 -26.24
C ALA A 264 31.37 3.55 -27.42
N ALA A 265 32.54 4.15 -27.20
CA ALA A 265 33.23 4.95 -28.21
C ALA A 265 33.68 4.13 -29.43
N ASN A 266 34.02 2.85 -29.24
CA ASN A 266 34.42 1.93 -30.31
C ASN A 266 33.28 0.99 -30.75
N GLY A 267 32.04 1.36 -30.46
CA GLY A 267 30.84 0.68 -30.95
C GLY A 267 30.25 -0.36 -29.99
N VAL A 268 28.99 -0.71 -30.27
CA VAL A 268 28.23 -1.77 -29.58
C VAL A 268 28.10 -2.99 -30.48
N ASN A 269 28.52 -4.15 -29.99
CA ASN A 269 28.44 -5.43 -30.69
C ASN A 269 27.51 -6.39 -29.92
N GLY A 270 26.52 -6.95 -30.61
CA GLY A 270 25.50 -7.82 -30.03
C GLY A 270 24.34 -7.06 -29.36
N GLN A 271 23.49 -7.79 -28.63
CA GLN A 271 22.23 -7.29 -28.07
C GLN A 271 21.92 -7.92 -26.72
N PHE A 272 21.18 -7.20 -25.88
CA PHE A 272 20.51 -7.73 -24.71
C PHE A 272 19.39 -8.69 -25.14
N ALA A 273 19.16 -9.75 -24.37
CA ALA A 273 18.15 -10.75 -24.64
C ALA A 273 16.72 -10.24 -24.38
N ALA A 274 16.53 -9.52 -23.27
CA ALA A 274 15.23 -8.98 -22.87
C ALA A 274 15.38 -7.77 -21.94
N VAL A 275 14.33 -6.95 -21.89
CA VAL A 275 14.10 -5.98 -20.82
C VAL A 275 13.03 -6.55 -19.89
N THR A 276 13.38 -6.74 -18.63
CA THR A 276 12.44 -7.16 -17.59
C THR A 276 12.05 -5.96 -16.73
N SER A 277 10.75 -5.79 -16.52
CA SER A 277 10.18 -4.71 -15.71
C SER A 277 9.52 -5.28 -14.46
N ASN A 278 9.68 -4.60 -13.34
CA ASN A 278 9.01 -4.94 -12.08
C ASN A 278 7.64 -4.25 -11.92
N TYR A 279 7.05 -3.79 -13.03
CA TYR A 279 5.80 -3.03 -13.03
C TYR A 279 4.74 -3.70 -13.89
N ALA A 280 3.47 -3.57 -13.46
CA ALA A 280 2.34 -4.23 -14.13
C ALA A 280 2.02 -3.63 -15.50
N PHE A 281 2.26 -2.32 -15.68
CA PHE A 281 1.82 -1.57 -16.86
C PHE A 281 2.96 -0.90 -17.63
N LEU A 282 4.19 -0.98 -17.12
CA LEU A 282 5.38 -0.40 -17.74
C LEU A 282 6.33 -1.49 -18.21
N GLY A 283 6.93 -1.26 -19.36
CA GLY A 283 8.01 -2.06 -19.91
C GLY A 283 9.01 -1.18 -20.65
N GLY A 284 9.98 -1.82 -21.31
CA GLY A 284 10.97 -1.12 -22.09
C GLY A 284 11.31 -1.80 -23.41
N ARG A 285 11.56 -0.99 -24.44
CA ARG A 285 12.14 -1.44 -25.71
C ARG A 285 13.52 -0.80 -25.89
N LEU A 286 14.47 -1.60 -26.35
CA LEU A 286 15.83 -1.13 -26.65
C LEU A 286 15.96 -0.75 -28.13
N ASP A 287 16.48 0.45 -28.37
CA ASP A 287 16.93 0.89 -29.68
C ASP A 287 18.47 0.89 -29.72
N TYR A 288 19.04 0.33 -30.79
CA TYR A 288 20.48 0.21 -30.95
C TYR A 288 21.00 1.16 -32.01
N ALA A 289 22.05 1.90 -31.66
CA ALA A 289 22.85 2.70 -32.57
C ALA A 289 24.29 2.15 -32.61
N ALA A 290 25.10 2.60 -33.58
CA ALA A 290 26.47 2.13 -33.75
C ALA A 290 27.29 2.21 -32.44
N ASN A 291 27.12 3.29 -31.67
CA ASN A 291 27.90 3.61 -30.48
C ASN A 291 27.06 3.68 -29.19
N GLY A 292 25.83 3.14 -29.18
CA GLY A 292 25.02 3.19 -27.97
C GLY A 292 23.72 2.40 -28.01
N VAL A 293 23.12 2.27 -26.82
CA VAL A 293 21.82 1.63 -26.59
C VAL A 293 20.93 2.63 -25.85
N ALA A 294 19.72 2.82 -26.38
CA ALA A 294 18.69 3.64 -25.76
C ALA A 294 17.53 2.77 -25.27
N LEU A 295 17.00 3.08 -24.10
CA LEU A 295 15.84 2.45 -23.49
C LEU A 295 14.62 3.36 -23.65
N ASN A 296 13.61 2.89 -24.39
CA ASN A 296 12.32 3.56 -24.51
C ASN A 296 11.35 2.97 -23.51
N ILE A 297 10.66 3.82 -22.75
CA ILE A 297 9.68 3.41 -21.76
C ILE A 297 8.29 3.37 -22.37
N GLU A 298 7.63 2.22 -22.23
CA GLU A 298 6.41 1.92 -22.94
C GLU A 298 5.34 1.36 -22.00
N ARG A 299 4.11 1.55 -22.42
CA ARG A 299 2.94 0.91 -21.84
C ARG A 299 2.85 -0.53 -22.32
N THR A 300 2.70 -1.48 -21.41
CA THR A 300 2.56 -2.91 -21.75
C THR A 300 1.12 -3.41 -21.66
N ALA A 301 0.26 -2.72 -20.89
CA ALA A 301 -1.13 -3.08 -20.67
C ALA A 301 -1.96 -1.85 -20.30
N ALA A 302 -3.29 -1.96 -20.42
CA ALA A 302 -4.24 -0.98 -19.90
C ALA A 302 -4.59 -1.27 -18.43
N PHE A 303 -5.01 -0.25 -17.67
CA PHE A 303 -5.31 -0.44 -16.25
C PHE A 303 -6.45 -1.45 -16.01
N ASP A 304 -7.48 -1.42 -16.84
CA ASP A 304 -8.65 -2.30 -16.75
C ASP A 304 -8.32 -3.77 -17.05
N SER A 305 -7.21 -4.05 -17.73
CA SER A 305 -6.83 -5.42 -18.11
C SER A 305 -6.49 -6.32 -16.91
N VAL A 306 -6.26 -5.74 -15.73
CA VAL A 306 -5.96 -6.49 -14.50
C VAL A 306 -7.08 -6.43 -13.46
N ALA A 307 -8.19 -5.73 -13.77
CA ALA A 307 -9.36 -5.63 -12.92
C ALA A 307 -10.07 -6.99 -12.79
N GLN A 308 -10.68 -7.24 -11.63
CA GLN A 308 -11.42 -8.47 -11.34
C GLN A 308 -12.89 -8.21 -10.98
N THR A 309 -13.26 -6.97 -10.67
CA THR A 309 -14.62 -6.58 -10.32
C THR A 309 -15.12 -5.46 -11.24
N PRO A 310 -16.45 -5.29 -11.40
CA PRO A 310 -17.03 -4.18 -12.14
C PRO A 310 -16.53 -2.82 -11.63
N ASN A 311 -16.52 -2.61 -10.30
CA ASN A 311 -16.00 -1.39 -9.68
C ASN A 311 -14.52 -1.14 -10.04
N GLN A 312 -13.68 -2.17 -9.98
CA GLN A 312 -12.26 -2.04 -10.35
C GLN A 312 -12.11 -1.66 -11.82
N ALA A 313 -12.86 -2.29 -12.72
CA ALA A 313 -12.79 -2.00 -14.15
C ALA A 313 -13.28 -0.58 -14.48
N ALA A 314 -14.36 -0.14 -13.82
CA ALA A 314 -14.92 1.20 -13.96
C ALA A 314 -13.92 2.27 -13.52
N VAL A 315 -13.32 2.11 -12.34
CA VAL A 315 -12.27 3.00 -11.82
C VAL A 315 -11.03 2.99 -12.71
N ALA A 316 -10.55 1.81 -13.10
CA ALA A 316 -9.35 1.67 -13.93
C ALA A 316 -9.52 2.37 -15.28
N SER A 317 -10.69 2.20 -15.92
CA SER A 317 -11.02 2.88 -17.18
C SER A 317 -11.12 4.40 -17.02
N ALA A 318 -11.68 4.88 -15.91
CA ALA A 318 -11.74 6.31 -15.63
C ALA A 318 -10.35 6.90 -15.33
N ALA A 319 -9.52 6.17 -14.58
CA ALA A 319 -8.16 6.58 -14.24
C ALA A 319 -7.25 6.62 -15.48
N GLU A 320 -7.45 5.69 -16.42
CA GLU A 320 -6.78 5.67 -17.71
C GLU A 320 -6.99 6.99 -18.48
N GLN A 321 -8.21 7.54 -18.44
CA GLN A 321 -8.56 8.78 -19.15
C GLN A 321 -8.03 10.05 -18.49
N LEU A 322 -7.57 9.99 -17.23
CA LEU A 322 -6.88 11.11 -16.60
C LEU A 322 -5.57 11.44 -17.34
N GLY A 323 -4.93 10.41 -17.89
CA GLY A 323 -3.77 10.52 -18.76
C GLY A 323 -2.49 10.99 -18.06
N ALA A 324 -1.43 11.08 -18.86
CA ALA A 324 -0.10 11.48 -18.43
C ALA A 324 -0.09 12.84 -17.72
N GLY A 325 0.64 12.94 -16.62
CA GLY A 325 0.73 14.14 -15.79
C GLY A 325 -0.35 14.28 -14.72
N ASN A 326 -1.30 13.34 -14.63
CA ASN A 326 -2.17 13.21 -13.46
C ASN A 326 -1.55 12.28 -12.41
N ALA A 327 -1.55 12.68 -11.13
CA ALA A 327 -0.89 11.89 -10.09
C ALA A 327 -1.50 10.51 -9.85
N VAL A 328 -2.82 10.33 -10.03
CA VAL A 328 -3.45 8.99 -9.95
C VAL A 328 -2.96 8.11 -11.11
N TYR A 329 -2.97 8.63 -12.32
CA TYR A 329 -2.51 7.92 -13.52
C TYR A 329 -1.03 7.51 -13.38
N GLU A 330 -0.16 8.46 -13.00
CA GLU A 330 1.27 8.19 -12.87
C GLU A 330 1.55 7.15 -11.76
N ASN A 331 0.91 7.25 -10.58
CA ASN A 331 1.10 6.25 -9.53
C ASN A 331 0.58 4.85 -9.92
N LEU A 332 -0.52 4.76 -10.67
CA LEU A 332 -1.01 3.48 -11.19
C LEU A 332 -0.02 2.83 -12.16
N LEU A 333 0.66 3.61 -13.01
CA LEU A 333 1.73 3.08 -13.86
C LEU A 333 2.87 2.45 -13.04
N LEU A 334 3.12 2.96 -11.84
CA LEU A 334 4.17 2.47 -10.95
C LEU A 334 3.74 1.24 -10.12
N ALA A 335 2.55 0.69 -10.34
CA ALA A 335 2.10 -0.49 -9.61
C ALA A 335 3.05 -1.69 -9.85
N PRO A 336 3.66 -2.27 -8.81
CA PRO A 336 4.62 -3.36 -8.96
C PRO A 336 3.99 -4.68 -9.42
N SER A 337 2.66 -4.80 -9.28
CA SER A 337 1.93 -5.99 -9.67
C SER A 337 0.46 -5.70 -10.01
N ALA A 338 -0.18 -6.65 -10.68
CA ALA A 338 -1.62 -6.63 -10.91
C ALA A 338 -2.42 -6.60 -9.60
N ALA A 339 -1.91 -7.21 -8.51
CA ALA A 339 -2.58 -7.23 -7.21
C ALA A 339 -2.58 -5.85 -6.55
N SER A 340 -1.43 -5.18 -6.49
CA SER A 340 -1.32 -3.81 -5.95
C SER A 340 -2.12 -2.79 -6.77
N ALA A 341 -2.23 -3.00 -8.09
CA ALA A 341 -3.09 -2.17 -8.94
C ALA A 341 -4.58 -2.33 -8.57
N ARG A 342 -5.05 -3.56 -8.38
CA ARG A 342 -6.44 -3.82 -7.94
C ARG A 342 -6.76 -3.23 -6.57
N GLU A 343 -5.83 -3.29 -5.63
CA GLU A 343 -5.97 -2.61 -4.34
C GLU A 343 -6.14 -1.10 -4.51
N SER A 344 -5.34 -0.49 -5.39
CA SER A 344 -5.45 0.93 -5.71
C SER A 344 -6.82 1.26 -6.34
N PHE A 345 -7.31 0.45 -7.29
CA PHE A 345 -8.64 0.62 -7.88
C PHE A 345 -9.75 0.53 -6.83
N GLN A 346 -9.64 -0.44 -5.91
CA GLN A 346 -10.60 -0.60 -4.82
C GLN A 346 -10.66 0.63 -3.92
N GLN A 347 -9.51 1.22 -3.59
CA GLN A 347 -9.44 2.42 -2.75
C GLN A 347 -9.95 3.69 -3.47
N LEU A 348 -9.80 3.74 -4.79
CA LEU A 348 -10.27 4.83 -5.64
C LEU A 348 -11.78 4.77 -5.95
N SER A 349 -12.46 3.67 -5.64
CA SER A 349 -13.87 3.41 -6.01
C SER A 349 -14.89 4.41 -5.44
N GLY A 350 -14.77 4.82 -4.18
CA GLY A 350 -15.80 5.63 -3.54
C GLY A 350 -17.09 4.86 -3.17
N GLU A 351 -17.02 3.53 -2.99
CA GLU A 351 -18.17 2.67 -2.61
C GLU A 351 -18.94 3.09 -1.35
N ILE A 352 -18.36 3.97 -0.52
CA ILE A 352 -18.99 4.52 0.68
C ILE A 352 -20.25 5.34 0.36
N TYR A 353 -20.29 6.03 -0.79
CA TYR A 353 -21.42 6.90 -1.14
C TYR A 353 -22.71 6.13 -1.44
N PRO A 354 -22.71 5.12 -2.33
CA PRO A 354 -23.87 4.24 -2.49
C PRO A 354 -24.23 3.47 -1.20
N ALA A 355 -23.25 3.15 -0.35
CA ALA A 355 -23.50 2.51 0.94
C ALA A 355 -24.28 3.42 1.91
N VAL A 356 -23.92 4.70 2.00
CA VAL A 356 -24.63 5.69 2.83
C VAL A 356 -26.07 5.85 2.34
N ALA A 357 -26.30 5.95 1.03
CA ALA A 357 -27.65 6.06 0.48
C ALA A 357 -28.52 4.84 0.84
N THR A 358 -27.95 3.64 0.75
CA THR A 358 -28.60 2.39 1.20
C THR A 358 -28.93 2.44 2.69
N GLN A 359 -27.98 2.87 3.50
CA GLN A 359 -28.14 2.98 4.94
C GLN A 359 -29.22 3.99 5.35
N LEU A 360 -29.35 5.14 4.67
CA LEU A 360 -30.40 6.12 4.96
C LEU A 360 -31.80 5.58 4.66
N ILE A 361 -31.96 4.78 3.60
CA ILE A 361 -33.22 4.07 3.32
C ILE A 361 -33.52 3.08 4.46
N ASN A 362 -32.53 2.32 4.92
CA ASN A 362 -32.71 1.37 6.03
C ASN A 362 -33.02 2.07 7.35
N ASP A 363 -32.29 3.15 7.68
CA ASP A 363 -32.43 3.92 8.92
C ASP A 363 -33.78 4.66 8.99
N SER A 364 -34.40 4.97 7.85
CA SER A 364 -35.75 5.56 7.80
C SER A 364 -36.78 4.77 8.61
N ARG A 365 -36.57 3.46 8.78
CA ARG A 365 -37.48 2.58 9.53
C ARG A 365 -37.59 2.94 11.00
N TYR A 366 -36.55 3.48 11.63
CA TYR A 366 -36.56 3.72 13.08
C TYR A 366 -37.64 4.71 13.50
N VAL A 367 -37.96 5.69 12.65
CA VAL A 367 -39.11 6.60 12.85
C VAL A 367 -40.43 5.84 12.72
N ARG A 368 -40.55 4.95 11.72
CA ARG A 368 -41.76 4.12 11.54
C ARG A 368 -41.97 3.15 12.69
N ASP A 369 -40.91 2.49 13.13
CA ASP A 369 -40.94 1.50 14.22
C ASP A 369 -41.35 2.18 15.53
N ALA A 370 -40.80 3.37 15.83
CA ALA A 370 -41.22 4.16 16.98
C ALA A 370 -42.72 4.53 16.95
N VAL A 371 -43.24 4.94 15.79
CA VAL A 371 -44.68 5.22 15.61
C VAL A 371 -45.52 3.95 15.74
N GLY A 372 -45.10 2.85 15.13
CA GLY A 372 -45.80 1.57 15.18
C GLY A 372 -45.87 1.00 16.59
N GLU A 373 -44.78 1.08 17.35
CA GLU A 373 -44.74 0.70 18.77
C GLU A 373 -45.64 1.59 19.63
N ARG A 374 -45.60 2.92 19.42
CA ARG A 374 -46.45 3.88 20.13
C ARG A 374 -47.94 3.57 19.92
N LEU A 375 -48.34 3.32 18.68
CA LEU A 375 -49.73 2.99 18.35
C LEU A 375 -50.10 1.56 18.75
N GLY A 376 -49.16 0.61 18.74
CA GLY A 376 -49.36 -0.76 19.20
C GLY A 376 -49.54 -0.87 20.72
N ALA A 377 -49.00 0.08 21.49
CA ALA A 377 -49.16 0.11 22.95
C ALA A 377 -50.62 0.34 23.41
N SER A 378 -51.49 0.85 22.54
CA SER A 378 -52.94 0.98 22.80
C SER A 378 -53.65 -0.37 22.97
N VAL A 379 -53.06 -1.46 22.44
CA VAL A 379 -53.62 -2.83 22.47
C VAL A 379 -53.60 -3.42 23.89
N PHE A 380 -52.77 -2.90 24.80
CA PHE A 380 -52.64 -3.41 26.17
C PHE A 380 -53.72 -2.91 27.15
N GLY A 381 -54.78 -2.30 26.62
CA GLY A 381 -55.95 -1.90 27.40
C GLY A 381 -55.76 -0.54 28.07
N ALA A 382 -56.34 0.49 27.47
CA ALA A 382 -56.90 1.54 28.30
C ALA A 382 -58.10 0.94 29.02
N ASP A 383 -58.12 1.02 30.35
CA ASP A 383 -59.36 0.89 31.10
C ASP A 383 -60.40 1.79 30.41
N ALA A 384 -61.55 1.21 30.08
CA ALA A 384 -62.62 1.80 29.28
C ALA A 384 -63.34 2.97 29.96
N ASN A 385 -62.63 3.86 30.67
CA ASN A 385 -63.25 4.92 31.46
C ASN A 385 -62.36 6.14 31.73
N THR A 386 -61.61 6.61 30.74
CA THR A 386 -60.97 7.93 30.82
C THR A 386 -61.15 8.70 29.51
N ALA A 387 -61.54 9.97 29.64
CA ALA A 387 -61.76 10.93 28.55
C ALA A 387 -60.55 11.05 27.61
N ALA A 388 -60.75 11.61 26.41
CA ALA A 388 -59.70 11.92 25.44
C ALA A 388 -58.44 12.46 26.14
N GLN A 389 -57.37 11.68 26.13
CA GLN A 389 -56.14 11.97 26.86
C GLN A 389 -55.04 12.36 25.89
N ASP A 390 -54.43 13.52 26.16
CA ASP A 390 -53.23 13.94 25.47
C ASP A 390 -52.03 13.21 26.08
N ASN A 391 -51.08 12.84 25.22
CA ASN A 391 -49.92 12.08 25.61
C ASN A 391 -48.67 12.70 25.03
N VAL A 392 -47.61 12.70 25.82
CA VAL A 392 -46.25 12.96 25.34
C VAL A 392 -45.42 11.70 25.52
N TRP A 393 -44.60 11.40 24.51
CA TRP A 393 -43.68 10.27 24.57
C TRP A 393 -42.29 10.68 24.12
N PHE A 394 -41.30 10.00 24.69
CA PHE A 394 -39.89 10.15 24.37
C PHE A 394 -39.31 8.77 24.14
N LYS A 395 -38.48 8.60 23.09
CA LYS A 395 -37.74 7.37 22.79
C LYS A 395 -36.26 7.70 22.58
N ALA A 396 -35.39 7.05 23.34
CA ALA A 396 -33.98 6.96 23.02
C ALA A 396 -33.73 5.63 22.29
N LEU A 397 -32.99 5.65 21.20
CA LEU A 397 -32.71 4.47 20.38
C LEU A 397 -31.23 4.34 20.05
N GLY A 398 -30.78 3.11 19.88
CA GLY A 398 -29.46 2.78 19.37
C GLY A 398 -29.48 1.47 18.61
N ALA A 399 -28.79 1.41 17.48
CA ALA A 399 -28.67 0.18 16.70
C ALA A 399 -27.28 0.05 16.06
N TRP A 400 -26.91 -1.19 15.78
CA TRP A 400 -25.67 -1.55 15.10
C TRP A 400 -25.95 -2.61 14.04
N GLY A 401 -25.18 -2.58 12.96
CA GLY A 401 -25.35 -3.47 11.83
C GLY A 401 -24.06 -3.84 11.14
N LYS A 402 -24.12 -4.92 10.37
CA LYS A 402 -23.05 -5.37 9.49
C LYS A 402 -23.63 -5.85 8.16
N THR A 403 -23.01 -5.38 7.09
CA THR A 403 -23.23 -5.86 5.72
C THR A 403 -21.96 -6.57 5.26
N ASP A 404 -22.10 -7.83 4.87
CA ASP A 404 -20.99 -8.69 4.45
C ASP A 404 -20.54 -8.34 3.02
N SER A 405 -19.23 -8.39 2.77
CA SER A 405 -18.67 -8.15 1.43
C SER A 405 -19.15 -9.17 0.40
N ARG A 406 -19.12 -8.77 -0.86
CA ARG A 406 -19.36 -9.63 -2.03
C ARG A 406 -18.07 -9.80 -2.84
N SER A 407 -18.14 -10.56 -3.93
CA SER A 407 -17.02 -10.69 -4.87
C SER A 407 -16.70 -9.37 -5.58
N ASP A 408 -17.67 -8.46 -5.64
CA ASP A 408 -17.65 -7.21 -6.40
C ASP A 408 -17.69 -5.95 -5.52
N THR A 409 -18.22 -6.03 -4.29
CA THR A 409 -18.39 -4.88 -3.39
C THR A 409 -17.87 -5.12 -1.98
N ALA A 410 -17.38 -4.06 -1.34
CA ALA A 410 -16.89 -4.06 0.01
C ALA A 410 -18.03 -4.16 1.04
N GLY A 411 -17.75 -4.85 2.15
CA GLY A 411 -18.63 -4.88 3.31
C GLY A 411 -18.44 -3.64 4.20
N TYR A 412 -19.44 -3.35 5.02
CA TYR A 412 -19.40 -2.23 5.97
C TYR A 412 -20.11 -2.57 7.28
N THR A 413 -19.78 -1.81 8.32
CA THR A 413 -20.53 -1.78 9.57
C THR A 413 -21.26 -0.45 9.69
N SER A 414 -22.42 -0.47 10.34
CA SER A 414 -23.20 0.72 10.61
C SER A 414 -23.59 0.82 12.08
N SER A 415 -23.80 2.05 12.53
CA SER A 415 -24.37 2.34 13.84
C SER A 415 -25.27 3.55 13.73
N ILE A 416 -26.34 3.59 14.52
CA ILE A 416 -27.19 4.76 14.68
C ILE A 416 -27.55 4.93 16.14
N SER A 417 -27.62 6.17 16.59
CA SER A 417 -28.14 6.53 17.90
C SER A 417 -29.00 7.77 17.75
N GLY A 418 -30.05 7.90 18.56
CA GLY A 418 -30.94 9.04 18.42
C GLY A 418 -31.97 9.16 19.51
N VAL A 419 -32.68 10.28 19.44
CA VAL A 419 -33.82 10.58 20.30
C VAL A 419 -34.99 11.04 19.45
N LEU A 420 -36.16 10.50 19.74
CA LEU A 420 -37.44 10.89 19.17
C LEU A 420 -38.35 11.37 20.30
N ALA A 421 -39.18 12.35 20.02
CA ALA A 421 -40.24 12.80 20.91
C ALA A 421 -41.50 13.03 20.08
N GLY A 422 -42.65 12.77 20.68
CA GLY A 422 -43.92 13.01 20.04
C GLY A 422 -45.02 13.37 21.00
N VAL A 423 -46.09 13.91 20.42
CA VAL A 423 -47.34 14.23 21.10
C VAL A 423 -48.47 13.61 20.31
N ASP A 424 -49.37 12.90 20.98
CA ASP A 424 -50.60 12.38 20.38
C ASP A 424 -51.77 12.45 21.35
N GLY A 425 -52.97 12.55 20.77
CA GLY A 425 -54.22 12.59 21.50
C GLY A 425 -55.34 11.95 20.70
N ASP A 426 -56.41 11.61 21.40
CA ASP A 426 -57.60 11.03 20.80
C ASP A 426 -58.45 12.16 20.19
N VAL A 427 -58.68 12.08 18.88
CA VAL A 427 -59.47 13.06 18.11
C VAL A 427 -60.90 12.56 17.82
N GLY A 428 -61.19 11.33 18.24
CA GLY A 428 -62.49 10.66 18.25
C GLY A 428 -62.38 9.33 19.00
N ASP A 429 -63.50 8.65 19.24
CA ASP A 429 -63.55 7.47 20.12
C ASP A 429 -62.56 6.35 19.72
N ASP A 430 -62.30 6.21 18.42
CA ASP A 430 -61.41 5.17 17.86
C ASP A 430 -60.24 5.76 17.04
N THR A 431 -59.95 7.07 17.18
CA THR A 431 -58.96 7.75 16.32
C THR A 431 -57.95 8.54 17.12
N ARG A 432 -56.67 8.27 16.88
CA ARG A 432 -55.54 8.97 17.47
C ARG A 432 -54.72 9.68 16.41
N LEU A 433 -54.40 10.94 16.65
CA LEU A 433 -53.55 11.76 15.79
C LEU A 433 -52.32 12.22 16.57
N GLY A 434 -51.15 12.18 15.93
CA GLY A 434 -49.92 12.61 16.56
C GLY A 434 -48.88 13.20 15.64
N LEU A 435 -47.94 13.91 16.25
CA LEU A 435 -46.74 14.46 15.63
C LEU A 435 -45.51 13.86 16.31
N VAL A 436 -44.46 13.62 15.52
CA VAL A 436 -43.16 13.13 15.99
C VAL A 436 -42.05 13.99 15.40
N GLY A 437 -41.03 14.26 16.21
CA GLY A 437 -39.80 14.86 15.76
C GLY A 437 -38.60 14.29 16.50
N GLY A 438 -37.40 14.51 15.97
CA GLY A 438 -36.21 14.06 16.67
C GLY A 438 -34.93 14.20 15.88
N TYR A 439 -33.87 13.66 16.44
CA TYR A 439 -32.52 13.72 15.91
C TYR A 439 -31.87 12.34 16.00
N SER A 440 -31.11 11.97 14.98
CA SER A 440 -30.23 10.80 15.01
C SER A 440 -28.86 11.10 14.42
N ASP A 441 -27.84 10.47 14.98
CA ASP A 441 -26.48 10.38 14.45
C ASP A 441 -26.26 8.94 13.98
N SER A 442 -25.79 8.79 12.75
CA SER A 442 -25.43 7.48 12.20
C SER A 442 -24.02 7.49 11.62
N SER A 443 -23.38 6.33 11.60
CA SER A 443 -22.08 6.15 10.97
C SER A 443 -22.05 4.90 10.10
N VAL A 444 -21.30 4.98 9.01
CA VAL A 444 -20.98 3.86 8.12
C VAL A 444 -19.46 3.76 8.03
N ASN A 445 -18.91 2.60 8.34
CA ASN A 445 -17.47 2.35 8.28
C ASN A 445 -17.20 1.16 7.36
N MET A 446 -16.41 1.37 6.32
CA MET A 446 -15.96 0.31 5.42
C MET A 446 -14.63 -0.28 5.87
N GLY A 447 -14.43 -1.56 5.56
CA GLY A 447 -13.23 -2.30 5.95
C GLY A 447 -11.94 -1.85 5.27
N SER A 448 -10.85 -2.58 5.55
CA SER A 448 -9.47 -2.29 5.10
C SER A 448 -9.27 -2.32 3.57
N GLY A 449 -10.27 -2.68 2.78
CA GLY A 449 -10.19 -2.63 1.32
C GLY A 449 -10.35 -1.21 0.76
N THR A 450 -11.17 -0.37 1.40
CA THR A 450 -11.49 0.99 0.91
C THR A 450 -11.15 2.10 1.90
N HIS A 451 -10.92 1.78 3.18
CA HIS A 451 -10.59 2.75 4.25
C HIS A 451 -11.48 4.00 4.25
N SER A 452 -12.78 3.79 4.06
CA SER A 452 -13.77 4.86 3.94
C SER A 452 -14.72 4.87 5.13
N ARG A 453 -15.17 6.07 5.53
CA ARG A 453 -16.17 6.26 6.59
C ARG A 453 -17.06 7.45 6.30
N ALA A 454 -18.28 7.40 6.80
CA ALA A 454 -19.21 8.51 6.76
C ALA A 454 -19.94 8.64 8.10
N SER A 455 -20.26 9.87 8.48
CA SER A 455 -21.18 10.20 9.58
C SER A 455 -22.34 11.02 9.05
N VAL A 456 -23.55 10.78 9.56
CA VAL A 456 -24.76 11.47 9.11
C VAL A 456 -25.57 11.97 10.29
N ASP A 457 -25.71 13.29 10.38
CA ASP A 457 -26.62 13.98 11.29
C ASP A 457 -28.00 14.08 10.63
N SER A 458 -29.02 13.53 11.25
CA SER A 458 -30.38 13.48 10.70
C SER A 458 -31.39 14.16 11.62
N TYR A 459 -32.26 14.99 11.05
CA TYR A 459 -33.38 15.63 11.74
C TYR A 459 -34.68 15.11 11.15
N HIS A 460 -35.60 14.66 12.01
CA HIS A 460 -36.83 14.01 11.59
C HIS A 460 -38.04 14.84 12.01
N LEU A 461 -39.05 14.90 11.14
CA LEU A 461 -40.37 15.43 11.43
C LEU A 461 -41.42 14.55 10.76
N GLY A 462 -42.47 14.19 11.49
CA GLY A 462 -43.53 13.35 10.95
C GLY A 462 -44.86 13.53 11.65
N ALA A 463 -45.89 12.95 11.04
CA ALA A 463 -47.23 12.88 11.56
C ALA A 463 -47.77 11.46 11.39
N TYR A 464 -48.65 11.04 12.29
CA TYR A 464 -49.24 9.72 12.27
C TYR A 464 -50.68 9.71 12.75
N LEU A 465 -51.41 8.73 12.24
CA LEU A 465 -52.81 8.46 12.53
C LEU A 465 -52.95 6.98 12.88
N GLY A 466 -53.58 6.69 14.02
CA GLY A 466 -54.07 5.37 14.38
C GLY A 466 -55.59 5.37 14.37
N HIS A 467 -56.20 4.34 13.79
CA HIS A 467 -57.65 4.18 13.79
C HIS A 467 -58.06 2.73 14.06
N GLU A 468 -59.04 2.52 14.93
CA GLU A 468 -59.57 1.19 15.26
C GLU A 468 -60.94 0.97 14.61
N ILE A 469 -61.12 -0.18 13.95
CA ILE A 469 -62.39 -0.58 13.32
C ILE A 469 -62.71 -2.00 13.78
N GLY A 470 -63.41 -2.12 14.91
CA GLY A 470 -63.66 -3.40 15.56
C GLY A 470 -62.35 -4.10 15.93
N ALA A 471 -62.07 -5.26 15.32
CA ALA A 471 -60.82 -5.99 15.55
C ALA A 471 -59.63 -5.48 14.72
N TRP A 472 -59.86 -4.57 13.77
CA TRP A 472 -58.80 -4.00 12.93
C TRP A 472 -58.16 -2.79 13.58
N ARG A 473 -56.83 -2.71 13.53
CA ARG A 473 -56.05 -1.51 13.79
C ARG A 473 -55.39 -1.06 12.51
N LEU A 474 -55.65 0.17 12.11
CA LEU A 474 -55.05 0.83 10.96
C LEU A 474 -54.08 1.89 11.44
N THR A 475 -52.92 1.94 10.81
CA THR A 475 -51.92 2.98 11.01
C THR A 475 -51.59 3.61 9.68
N LEU A 476 -51.48 4.94 9.65
CA LEU A 476 -50.97 5.72 8.55
C LEU A 476 -49.97 6.72 9.12
N GLY A 477 -48.80 6.82 8.52
CA GLY A 477 -47.79 7.79 8.93
C GLY A 477 -47.01 8.33 7.75
N GLY A 478 -46.46 9.53 7.94
CA GLY A 478 -45.55 10.16 7.01
C GLY A 478 -44.45 10.89 7.76
N ALA A 479 -43.23 10.84 7.24
CA ALA A 479 -42.10 11.55 7.82
C ALA A 479 -41.19 12.12 6.75
N TYR A 480 -40.62 13.28 7.06
CA TYR A 480 -39.58 13.94 6.30
C TYR A 480 -38.33 14.07 7.15
N SER A 481 -37.18 13.73 6.57
CA SER A 481 -35.90 13.78 7.25
C SER A 481 -34.88 14.57 6.44
N TRP A 482 -34.15 15.45 7.11
CA TRP A 482 -32.99 16.16 6.54
C TRP A 482 -31.72 15.51 7.07
N HIS A 483 -30.77 15.25 6.18
CA HIS A 483 -29.53 14.56 6.48
C HIS A 483 -28.34 15.44 6.09
N ARG A 484 -27.37 15.61 6.99
CA ARG A 484 -26.08 16.20 6.69
C ARG A 484 -25.02 15.12 6.74
N ILE A 485 -24.34 14.89 5.61
CA ILE A 485 -23.40 13.79 5.40
C ILE A 485 -21.97 14.32 5.39
N ASP A 486 -21.14 13.79 6.28
CA ASP A 486 -19.70 14.03 6.36
C ASP A 486 -18.96 12.75 5.92
N GLY A 487 -18.41 12.74 4.70
CA GLY A 487 -17.68 11.59 4.14
C GLY A 487 -16.17 11.78 4.20
N LYS A 488 -15.43 10.71 4.51
CA LYS A 488 -13.96 10.67 4.51
C LYS A 488 -13.46 9.38 3.89
N ARG A 489 -12.49 9.49 2.99
CA ARG A 489 -11.83 8.36 2.33
C ARG A 489 -10.32 8.52 2.41
N ASP A 490 -9.68 7.59 3.11
CA ASP A 490 -8.21 7.51 3.18
C ASP A 490 -7.77 6.65 1.97
N VAL A 491 -7.09 7.25 1.00
CA VAL A 491 -6.74 6.62 -0.29
C VAL A 491 -5.26 6.30 -0.35
N GLN A 492 -4.92 5.16 -0.91
CA GLN A 492 -3.56 4.77 -1.24
C GLN A 492 -3.51 4.24 -2.67
N VAL A 493 -2.65 4.85 -3.49
CA VAL A 493 -2.39 4.46 -4.88
C VAL A 493 -0.89 4.17 -4.97
N GLY A 494 -0.54 2.89 -4.97
CA GLY A 494 0.86 2.48 -4.78
C GLY A 494 1.41 2.96 -3.42
N ASP A 495 2.52 3.70 -3.46
CA ASP A 495 3.16 4.27 -2.25
C ASP A 495 2.64 5.68 -1.89
N ALA A 496 1.77 6.26 -2.74
CA ALA A 496 1.20 7.57 -2.50
C ALA A 496 -0.09 7.45 -1.67
N SER A 497 -0.20 8.27 -0.63
CA SER A 497 -1.39 8.34 0.22
C SER A 497 -2.08 9.70 0.13
N GLY A 498 -3.39 9.67 0.32
CA GLY A 498 -4.30 10.78 0.13
C GLY A 498 -5.45 10.74 1.12
N ARG A 499 -6.13 11.88 1.29
CA ARG A 499 -7.31 11.96 2.15
C ARG A 499 -8.34 12.87 1.54
N GLU A 500 -9.43 12.23 1.14
CA GLU A 500 -10.57 12.89 0.52
C GLU A 500 -11.67 13.13 1.55
N LYS A 501 -12.25 14.33 1.50
CA LYS A 501 -13.32 14.75 2.42
C LYS A 501 -14.46 15.38 1.64
N THR A 502 -15.69 15.06 2.02
CA THR A 502 -16.87 15.72 1.47
C THR A 502 -17.84 16.14 2.58
N LYS A 503 -18.62 17.18 2.29
CA LYS A 503 -19.82 17.56 3.03
C LYS A 503 -20.93 17.77 2.01
N HIS A 504 -22.05 17.08 2.19
CA HIS A 504 -23.23 17.24 1.35
C HIS A 504 -24.50 16.88 2.12
N ASP A 505 -25.64 17.26 1.59
CA ASP A 505 -26.92 17.05 2.23
C ASP A 505 -27.75 16.01 1.45
N ALA A 506 -28.69 15.39 2.15
CA ALA A 506 -29.69 14.51 1.56
C ALA A 506 -31.03 14.67 2.30
N GLN A 507 -32.10 14.19 1.69
CA GLN A 507 -33.45 14.27 2.24
C GLN A 507 -34.22 12.98 1.99
N THR A 508 -34.90 12.49 3.03
CA THR A 508 -35.73 11.29 2.96
C THR A 508 -37.18 11.66 3.23
N ALA A 509 -38.06 11.37 2.28
CA ALA A 509 -39.50 11.40 2.47
C ALA A 509 -40.03 9.97 2.54
N GLN A 510 -40.90 9.68 3.51
CA GLN A 510 -41.52 8.36 3.61
C GLN A 510 -43.00 8.44 3.97
N VAL A 511 -43.76 7.49 3.44
CA VAL A 511 -45.17 7.24 3.78
C VAL A 511 -45.32 5.77 4.07
N PHE A 512 -46.01 5.44 5.16
CA PHE A 512 -46.18 4.06 5.58
C PHE A 512 -47.56 3.80 6.16
N THR A 513 -48.01 2.57 6.03
CA THR A 513 -49.27 2.11 6.57
C THR A 513 -49.16 0.70 7.11
N GLU A 514 -49.94 0.39 8.14
CA GLU A 514 -50.08 -0.95 8.69
C GLU A 514 -51.55 -1.26 8.92
N ALA A 515 -51.98 -2.46 8.52
CA ALA A 515 -53.26 -3.04 8.91
C ALA A 515 -53.00 -4.28 9.76
N ALA A 516 -53.57 -4.31 10.96
CA ALA A 516 -53.37 -5.37 11.93
C ALA A 516 -54.71 -5.89 12.46
N TYR A 517 -54.87 -7.20 12.62
CA TYR A 517 -56.14 -7.81 13.02
C TYR A 517 -56.02 -8.54 14.35
N ARG A 518 -56.78 -8.12 15.37
CA ARG A 518 -56.70 -8.67 16.73
C ARG A 518 -57.48 -9.98 16.85
N ILE A 519 -56.79 -11.01 17.35
CA ILE A 519 -57.34 -12.32 17.66
C ILE A 519 -57.15 -12.58 19.15
N GLN A 520 -58.25 -12.58 19.90
CA GLN A 520 -58.23 -12.85 21.34
C GLN A 520 -58.01 -14.35 21.59
N LEU A 521 -56.89 -14.73 22.21
CA LEU A 521 -56.52 -16.11 22.50
C LEU A 521 -56.14 -16.26 23.97
N GLN A 522 -57.10 -16.42 24.90
CA GLN A 522 -56.79 -16.47 26.33
C GLN A 522 -55.65 -17.48 26.65
N PRO A 523 -54.54 -17.06 27.29
CA PRO A 523 -54.28 -15.78 27.98
C PRO A 523 -53.49 -14.70 27.19
N ALA A 524 -53.39 -14.77 25.86
CA ALA A 524 -52.67 -13.87 24.98
C ALA A 524 -53.57 -13.23 23.89
N VAL A 525 -53.02 -12.27 23.15
CA VAL A 525 -53.61 -11.73 21.91
C VAL A 525 -52.63 -11.97 20.78
N LEU A 526 -53.11 -12.49 19.66
CA LEU A 526 -52.34 -12.52 18.42
C LEU A 526 -52.84 -11.43 17.48
N GLU A 527 -51.90 -10.76 16.84
CA GLU A 527 -52.16 -9.68 15.90
C GLU A 527 -51.32 -9.91 14.63
N PRO A 528 -51.82 -10.70 13.66
CA PRO A 528 -51.28 -10.67 12.31
C PRO A 528 -51.38 -9.25 11.73
N PHE A 529 -50.33 -8.83 11.04
CA PHE A 529 -50.25 -7.50 10.42
C PHE A 529 -49.64 -7.55 9.02
N ALA A 530 -50.05 -6.59 8.20
CA ALA A 530 -49.45 -6.26 6.92
C ALA A 530 -49.07 -4.78 6.90
N ASN A 531 -47.81 -4.49 6.58
CA ASN A 531 -47.27 -3.14 6.51
C ASN A 531 -46.74 -2.87 5.10
N LEU A 532 -46.93 -1.64 4.62
CA LEU A 532 -46.37 -1.14 3.38
C LEU A 532 -45.72 0.21 3.63
N ALA A 533 -44.48 0.40 3.18
CA ALA A 533 -43.77 1.66 3.26
C ALA A 533 -43.18 2.04 1.91
N TYR A 534 -43.33 3.31 1.53
CA TYR A 534 -42.65 3.94 0.41
C TYR A 534 -41.64 4.95 0.96
N VAL A 535 -40.40 4.88 0.47
CA VAL A 535 -39.28 5.75 0.85
C VAL A 535 -38.69 6.36 -0.41
N HIS A 536 -38.56 7.67 -0.44
CA HIS A 536 -37.88 8.43 -1.48
C HIS A 536 -36.70 9.19 -0.86
N LEU A 537 -35.49 8.92 -1.35
CA LEU A 537 -34.25 9.55 -0.93
C LEU A 537 -33.72 10.41 -2.08
N GLY A 538 -33.47 11.69 -1.81
CA GLY A 538 -32.75 12.59 -2.71
C GLY A 538 -31.42 13.02 -2.08
N THR A 539 -30.33 12.84 -2.80
CA THR A 539 -28.97 13.23 -2.37
C THR A 539 -28.46 14.35 -3.26
N ASP A 540 -27.93 15.41 -2.66
CA ASP A 540 -27.38 16.54 -3.41
C ASP A 540 -26.06 16.17 -4.10
N ARG A 541 -25.73 16.91 -5.16
CA ARG A 541 -24.41 16.83 -5.80
C ARG A 541 -23.30 17.16 -4.80
N PHE A 542 -22.15 16.54 -4.97
CA PHE A 542 -20.98 16.84 -4.14
C PHE A 542 -19.67 16.75 -4.93
N SER A 543 -18.64 17.38 -4.37
CA SER A 543 -17.26 17.21 -4.78
C SER A 543 -16.42 17.04 -3.54
N GLU A 544 -15.62 15.98 -3.50
CA GLU A 544 -14.59 15.80 -2.50
C GLU A 544 -13.55 16.93 -2.60
N LYS A 545 -12.92 17.19 -1.46
CA LYS A 545 -11.73 18.04 -1.31
C LYS A 545 -10.58 17.15 -0.83
N GLY A 546 -9.45 17.29 -1.49
CA GLY A 546 -8.21 16.59 -1.16
C GLY A 546 -7.24 16.72 -2.32
N ASP A 547 -6.86 15.59 -2.91
CA ASP A 547 -5.83 15.50 -3.94
C ASP A 547 -6.37 15.00 -5.29
N ALA A 548 -5.50 14.48 -6.17
CA ALA A 548 -5.89 13.99 -7.49
C ALA A 548 -6.88 12.81 -7.46
N ALA A 549 -7.01 12.11 -6.32
CA ALA A 549 -7.96 11.02 -6.11
C ALA A 549 -9.37 11.49 -5.69
N ALA A 550 -9.58 12.79 -5.52
CA ALA A 550 -10.88 13.38 -5.22
C ALA A 550 -11.94 12.98 -6.26
N LEU A 551 -13.14 12.66 -5.80
CA LEU A 551 -14.30 12.32 -6.62
C LEU A 551 -15.36 13.41 -6.57
N ALA A 552 -16.17 13.48 -7.62
CA ALA A 552 -17.38 14.30 -7.68
C ALA A 552 -18.55 13.47 -8.20
N SER A 553 -19.75 13.76 -7.70
CA SER A 553 -21.00 13.14 -8.12
C SER A 553 -22.08 14.19 -8.35
N GLY A 554 -22.99 13.89 -9.27
CA GLY A 554 -24.21 14.67 -9.46
C GLY A 554 -25.21 14.43 -8.34
N SER A 555 -26.37 15.08 -8.41
CA SER A 555 -27.50 14.71 -7.56
C SER A 555 -28.00 13.31 -7.93
N ASP A 556 -28.44 12.55 -6.93
CA ASP A 556 -28.96 11.20 -7.10
C ASP A 556 -30.32 11.04 -6.39
N THR A 557 -31.16 10.13 -6.89
CA THR A 557 -32.47 9.84 -6.30
C THR A 557 -32.70 8.33 -6.24
N ARG A 558 -33.17 7.83 -5.11
CA ARG A 558 -33.45 6.42 -4.88
C ARG A 558 -34.81 6.21 -4.23
N GLU A 559 -35.47 5.11 -4.60
CA GLU A 559 -36.80 4.78 -4.13
C GLU A 559 -36.87 3.33 -3.65
N ALA A 560 -37.56 3.11 -2.53
CA ALA A 560 -37.78 1.77 -1.99
C ALA A 560 -39.24 1.60 -1.56
N VAL A 561 -39.87 0.52 -2.03
CA VAL A 561 -41.18 0.06 -1.59
C VAL A 561 -40.97 -1.21 -0.78
N LEU A 562 -41.28 -1.15 0.51
CA LEU A 562 -41.06 -2.25 1.46
C LEU A 562 -42.41 -2.79 1.91
N GLY A 563 -42.68 -4.07 1.65
CA GLY A 563 -43.82 -4.79 2.18
C GLY A 563 -43.39 -5.66 3.35
N THR A 564 -44.16 -5.71 4.44
CA THR A 564 -43.91 -6.60 5.58
C THR A 564 -45.17 -7.35 5.94
N LEU A 565 -45.07 -8.67 6.08
CA LEU A 565 -46.13 -9.52 6.64
C LEU A 565 -45.61 -10.11 7.94
N GLY A 566 -46.38 -10.03 9.01
CA GLY A 566 -45.93 -10.53 10.29
C GLY A 566 -47.05 -10.88 11.26
N VAL A 567 -46.64 -11.38 12.42
CA VAL A 567 -47.52 -11.65 13.55
C VAL A 567 -46.89 -11.10 14.81
N ARG A 568 -47.72 -10.49 15.65
CA ARG A 568 -47.36 -10.00 16.97
C ARG A 568 -48.16 -10.76 18.02
N ALA A 569 -47.49 -11.23 19.06
CA ALA A 569 -48.11 -11.89 20.21
C ALA A 569 -47.97 -10.99 21.44
N LEU A 570 -49.08 -10.67 22.08
CA LEU A 570 -49.15 -9.77 23.22
C LEU A 570 -49.66 -10.54 24.45
N LYS A 571 -49.04 -10.34 25.60
CA LYS A 571 -49.43 -10.97 26.86
C LYS A 571 -49.13 -10.05 28.03
N THR A 572 -50.13 -9.83 28.87
CA THR A 572 -49.96 -9.15 30.16
C THR A 572 -49.69 -10.17 31.26
N VAL A 573 -48.65 -9.94 32.05
CA VAL A 573 -48.25 -10.79 33.17
C VAL A 573 -48.31 -9.97 34.45
N ALA A 574 -48.98 -10.48 35.49
CA ALA A 574 -48.93 -9.88 36.80
C ALA A 574 -47.54 -10.13 37.44
N ILE A 575 -46.83 -9.06 37.79
CA ILE A 575 -45.59 -9.14 38.59
C ILE A 575 -45.96 -9.33 40.07
N ASN A 576 -46.94 -8.57 40.55
CA ASN A 576 -47.54 -8.64 41.87
C ASN A 576 -48.97 -8.10 41.81
N ASP A 577 -49.65 -7.98 42.96
CA ASP A 577 -51.05 -7.53 43.05
C ASP A 577 -51.30 -6.10 42.55
N HIS A 578 -50.24 -5.32 42.32
CA HIS A 578 -50.32 -3.89 41.95
C HIS A 578 -49.55 -3.55 40.66
N GLN A 579 -48.76 -4.46 40.10
CA GLN A 579 -47.92 -4.22 38.93
C GLN A 579 -48.13 -5.27 37.85
N LYS A 580 -48.36 -4.80 36.63
CA LYS A 580 -48.49 -5.62 35.42
C LYS A 580 -47.34 -5.31 34.46
N LEU A 581 -46.89 -6.34 33.76
CA LEU A 581 -45.89 -6.28 32.71
C LEU A 581 -46.51 -6.71 31.39
N ASP A 582 -46.50 -5.80 30.43
CA ASP A 582 -46.98 -6.06 29.08
C ASP A 582 -45.81 -6.54 28.23
N LEU A 583 -45.91 -7.78 27.75
CA LEU A 583 -44.90 -8.42 26.91
C LEU A 583 -45.45 -8.54 25.49
N SER A 584 -44.63 -8.17 24.50
CA SER A 584 -44.90 -8.40 23.09
C SER A 584 -43.71 -9.06 22.41
N GLY A 585 -43.98 -10.05 21.57
CA GLY A 585 -43.02 -10.63 20.64
C GLY A 585 -43.56 -10.53 19.21
N SER A 586 -42.70 -10.27 18.23
CA SER A 586 -43.09 -10.19 16.83
C SER A 586 -42.11 -10.93 15.93
N LEU A 587 -42.67 -11.53 14.88
CA LEU A 587 -41.96 -12.14 13.77
C LEU A 587 -42.56 -11.61 12.48
N GLY A 588 -41.73 -11.14 11.56
CA GLY A 588 -42.15 -10.61 10.27
C GLY A 588 -41.23 -11.07 9.15
N TRP A 589 -41.78 -11.11 7.94
CA TRP A 589 -41.03 -11.22 6.70
C TRP A 589 -41.20 -9.90 5.94
N GLN A 590 -40.08 -9.24 5.67
CA GLN A 590 -40.01 -8.04 4.86
C GLN A 590 -39.51 -8.39 3.47
N HIS A 591 -40.16 -7.82 2.46
CA HIS A 591 -39.83 -7.94 1.05
C HIS A 591 -39.66 -6.55 0.42
N ASN A 592 -38.55 -6.32 -0.28
CA ASN A 592 -38.32 -5.11 -1.06
C ASN A 592 -38.87 -5.28 -2.49
N LEU A 593 -39.88 -4.50 -2.81
CA LEU A 593 -40.63 -4.50 -4.07
C LEU A 593 -39.98 -3.60 -5.15
N SER A 594 -39.01 -2.77 -4.78
CA SER A 594 -38.25 -1.91 -5.69
C SER A 594 -36.99 -2.58 -6.22
N ASP A 595 -36.28 -1.93 -7.14
CA ASP A 595 -34.92 -2.34 -7.46
C ASP A 595 -34.04 -2.28 -6.20
N THR A 596 -33.13 -3.23 -6.07
CA THR A 596 -32.22 -3.35 -4.93
C THR A 596 -30.85 -2.76 -5.23
N ASP A 597 -30.55 -2.48 -6.50
CA ASP A 597 -29.24 -2.05 -6.94
C ASP A 597 -28.81 -0.74 -6.25
N SER A 598 -27.54 -0.70 -5.87
CA SER A 598 -26.94 0.40 -5.11
C SER A 598 -25.81 1.02 -5.91
N GLU A 599 -26.15 1.58 -7.07
CA GLU A 599 -25.19 2.20 -7.98
C GLU A 599 -25.15 3.73 -7.80
N GLN A 600 -23.96 4.31 -7.88
CA GLN A 600 -23.79 5.75 -7.96
C GLN A 600 -22.79 6.12 -9.06
N HIS A 601 -23.16 7.12 -9.86
CA HIS A 601 -22.29 7.66 -10.89
C HIS A 601 -21.37 8.75 -10.34
N MET A 602 -20.07 8.58 -10.54
CA MET A 602 -19.03 9.48 -10.08
C MET A 602 -18.05 9.82 -11.21
N ALA A 603 -17.19 10.79 -10.97
CA ALA A 603 -16.02 11.09 -11.80
C ALA A 603 -14.88 11.56 -10.89
N PHE A 604 -13.63 11.47 -11.34
CA PHE A 604 -12.55 12.17 -10.67
C PHE A 604 -12.78 13.69 -10.76
N ALA A 605 -12.61 14.41 -9.65
CA ALA A 605 -12.80 15.86 -9.58
C ALA A 605 -11.77 16.61 -10.46
N ALA A 606 -10.62 15.99 -10.73
CA ALA A 606 -9.60 16.50 -11.64
C ALA A 606 -10.01 16.40 -13.13
N GLY A 607 -11.07 15.68 -13.48
CA GLY A 607 -11.56 15.47 -14.85
C GLY A 607 -11.71 13.98 -15.23
N GLY A 608 -11.96 13.69 -16.51
CA GLY A 608 -12.17 12.33 -17.02
C GLY A 608 -13.64 11.93 -17.20
N SER A 609 -13.89 10.68 -17.61
CA SER A 609 -15.26 10.16 -17.78
C SER A 609 -15.95 9.88 -16.46
N ARG A 610 -17.29 9.95 -16.50
CA ARG A 610 -18.13 9.39 -15.44
C ARG A 610 -18.06 7.87 -15.45
N PHE A 611 -18.17 7.27 -14.27
CA PHE A 611 -18.18 5.83 -14.06
C PHE A 611 -19.15 5.47 -12.94
N GLY A 612 -19.81 4.32 -13.07
CA GLY A 612 -20.72 3.77 -12.07
C GLY A 612 -19.96 2.95 -11.03
N ILE A 613 -20.37 3.08 -9.76
CA ILE A 613 -19.82 2.32 -8.64
C ILE A 613 -20.96 1.75 -7.82
N GLU A 614 -20.87 0.46 -7.55
CA GLU A 614 -21.86 -0.26 -6.78
C GLU A 614 -21.40 -0.47 -5.34
N SER A 615 -22.33 -0.39 -4.39
CA SER A 615 -22.14 -0.93 -3.05
C SER A 615 -23.00 -2.18 -2.85
N SER A 616 -22.95 -2.75 -1.64
CA SER A 616 -23.87 -3.82 -1.29
C SER A 616 -25.32 -3.34 -1.48
N PRO A 617 -26.15 -4.07 -2.27
CA PRO A 617 -27.51 -3.67 -2.57
C PRO A 617 -28.42 -3.83 -1.35
N LEU A 618 -29.58 -3.18 -1.40
CA LEU A 618 -30.66 -3.41 -0.44
C LEU A 618 -31.03 -4.90 -0.42
N VAL A 619 -31.32 -5.45 0.76
CA VAL A 619 -31.75 -6.84 0.85
C VAL A 619 -33.15 -7.00 0.26
N ARG A 620 -33.32 -8.04 -0.58
CA ARG A 620 -34.61 -8.38 -1.17
C ARG A 620 -35.59 -8.91 -0.11
N ASP A 621 -35.09 -9.77 0.77
CA ASP A 621 -35.86 -10.45 1.79
C ASP A 621 -35.13 -10.39 3.13
N ALA A 622 -35.86 -10.08 4.20
CA ALA A 622 -35.35 -10.10 5.55
C ALA A 622 -36.38 -10.65 6.55
N ALA A 623 -35.90 -11.39 7.55
CA ALA A 623 -36.69 -11.71 8.72
C ALA A 623 -36.59 -10.56 9.72
N LEU A 624 -37.73 -10.07 10.18
CA LEU A 624 -37.83 -9.09 11.25
C LEU A 624 -38.21 -9.81 12.55
N VAL A 625 -37.46 -9.52 13.62
CA VAL A 625 -37.71 -10.07 14.95
C VAL A 625 -37.82 -8.91 15.93
N GLY A 626 -38.81 -8.97 16.81
CA GLY A 626 -39.01 -7.90 17.79
C GLY A 626 -39.44 -8.44 19.15
N ALA A 627 -38.97 -7.82 20.22
CA ALA A 627 -39.39 -8.07 21.58
C ALA A 627 -39.59 -6.72 22.29
N HIS A 628 -40.69 -6.59 23.02
CA HIS A 628 -41.06 -5.35 23.69
C HIS A 628 -41.64 -5.65 25.07
N ALA A 629 -41.18 -4.91 26.08
CA ALA A 629 -41.67 -5.00 27.44
C ALA A 629 -42.07 -3.61 27.93
N ARG A 630 -43.31 -3.46 28.42
CA ARG A 630 -43.83 -2.21 28.97
C ARG A 630 -44.29 -2.42 30.40
N MET A 631 -43.96 -1.44 31.25
CA MET A 631 -44.34 -1.42 32.66
C MET A 631 -44.92 -0.06 33.02
N ALA A 632 -46.08 -0.06 33.67
CA ALA A 632 -46.66 1.14 34.24
C ALA A 632 -45.83 1.59 35.46
N LEU A 633 -45.43 2.85 35.49
CA LEU A 633 -44.75 3.49 36.62
C LEU A 633 -45.77 4.15 37.57
N SER A 634 -46.82 4.76 37.01
CA SER A 634 -47.99 5.30 37.71
C SER A 634 -49.24 5.07 36.85
N ARG A 635 -50.37 5.71 37.20
CA ARG A 635 -51.57 5.70 36.36
C ARG A 635 -51.37 6.49 35.06
N GLU A 636 -50.46 7.44 35.07
CA GLU A 636 -50.22 8.44 34.01
C GLU A 636 -48.87 8.22 33.30
N ALA A 637 -47.98 7.37 33.82
CA ALA A 637 -46.63 7.18 33.28
C ALA A 637 -46.29 5.71 33.06
N SER A 638 -45.62 5.40 31.95
CA SER A 638 -45.09 4.07 31.66
C SER A 638 -43.73 4.12 30.97
N VAL A 639 -42.92 3.09 31.24
CA VAL A 639 -41.63 2.88 30.60
C VAL A 639 -41.69 1.63 29.72
N SER A 640 -40.97 1.63 28.62
CA SER A 640 -40.92 0.51 27.68
C SER A 640 -39.51 0.27 27.18
N LEU A 641 -39.13 -1.00 27.07
CA LEU A 641 -37.86 -1.44 26.49
C LEU A 641 -38.18 -2.29 25.26
N ASP A 642 -37.59 -1.96 24.13
CA ASP A 642 -37.72 -2.69 22.87
C ASP A 642 -36.37 -3.19 22.35
N TYR A 643 -36.43 -4.34 21.70
CA TYR A 643 -35.38 -4.89 20.85
C TYR A 643 -35.99 -5.17 19.48
N ASN A 644 -35.31 -4.74 18.42
CA ASN A 644 -35.64 -5.05 17.04
C ASN A 644 -34.42 -5.64 16.33
N GLY A 645 -34.65 -6.57 15.41
CA GLY A 645 -33.61 -7.17 14.59
C GLY A 645 -34.11 -7.39 13.17
N GLN A 646 -33.26 -7.07 12.19
CA GLN A 646 -33.46 -7.42 10.80
C GLN A 646 -32.34 -8.37 10.38
N LEU A 647 -32.74 -9.55 9.94
CA LEU A 647 -31.85 -10.66 9.67
C LEU A 647 -32.05 -11.08 8.22
N ALA A 648 -31.06 -10.79 7.39
CA ALA A 648 -30.96 -11.23 6.02
C ALA A 648 -29.69 -12.06 5.80
N SER A 649 -29.53 -12.62 4.61
CA SER A 649 -28.40 -13.50 4.28
C SER A 649 -27.04 -12.81 4.40
N ARG A 650 -26.97 -11.51 4.10
CA ARG A 650 -25.73 -10.70 4.07
C ARG A 650 -25.82 -9.39 4.84
N GLU A 651 -26.96 -9.11 5.45
CA GLU A 651 -27.17 -7.91 6.27
C GLU A 651 -27.81 -8.32 7.58
N LYS A 652 -27.26 -7.83 8.68
CA LYS A 652 -27.81 -8.04 10.01
C LYS A 652 -27.75 -6.73 10.75
N SER A 653 -28.87 -6.32 11.33
CA SER A 653 -28.94 -5.15 12.19
C SER A 653 -29.74 -5.47 13.45
N HIS A 654 -29.31 -4.87 14.56
CA HIS A 654 -29.87 -5.06 15.88
C HIS A 654 -30.05 -3.70 16.52
N GLY A 655 -31.24 -3.42 17.04
CA GLY A 655 -31.58 -2.17 17.71
C GLY A 655 -32.18 -2.41 19.08
N ILE A 656 -31.95 -1.44 19.96
CA ILE A 656 -32.54 -1.35 21.28
C ILE A 656 -33.13 0.05 21.44
N GLY A 657 -34.32 0.12 22.04
CA GLY A 657 -34.99 1.38 22.35
C GLY A 657 -35.49 1.41 23.79
N LEU A 658 -35.46 2.61 24.39
CA LEU A 658 -36.06 2.91 25.67
C LEU A 658 -37.06 4.05 25.49
N SER A 659 -38.31 3.79 25.84
CA SER A 659 -39.39 4.76 25.69
C SER A 659 -40.02 5.12 27.03
N LEU A 660 -40.34 6.40 27.21
CA LEU A 660 -41.13 6.94 28.31
C LEU A 660 -42.41 7.54 27.73
N ASN A 661 -43.55 7.15 28.28
CA ASN A 661 -44.85 7.69 27.90
C ASN A 661 -45.51 8.34 29.11
N TRP A 662 -46.03 9.55 28.93
CA TRP A 662 -46.75 10.30 29.95
C TRP A 662 -48.10 10.80 29.40
N GLN A 663 -49.16 10.58 30.17
CA GLN A 663 -50.55 10.92 29.86
C GLN A 663 -50.99 12.07 30.77
N PHE A 664 -51.75 13.06 30.26
CA PHE A 664 -52.21 14.21 31.06
C PHE A 664 -53.59 14.72 30.65
#